data_AF-A0ABD0WWR8-F1
#
_entry.id   AF-A0ABD0WWR8-F1
#
_cell.length_a   1.000
_cell.length_b   1.000
_cell.length_c   1.000
_cell.angle_alpha   90.00
_cell.angle_beta   90.00
_cell.angle_gamma   90.00
#
_symmetry.space_group_name_H-M   'P 1'
#
loop_
_entity.id
_entity.type
_entity.pdbx_description
1 polymer ?
#
loop_
_entity_poly.entity_id
_entity_poly.type
_entity_poly.pdbx_seq_one_letter_code
_entity_poly.pdbx_strand_id
1 'polypeptide(L)'
;MGARRVVPTLLTLSIFILVATCEPMDKQDMQVIDILSLDSKTSVSAVKKVAGAMSVLSDIYIVSTFRLPAKMGGVLLGFYSKQDNKKYLELAIMGKINKALVRYVREDNKIHTVNLQNANLADGRTHSIILRVGGLRRDKLHIELYINCRLADSIQGLPLLVHLPVDAEMVEIRNGVKAYARLQGVVESLKLTLGGSVAQAGALTDCPFQGDSSGYNTVGATAEINSILGDHTKALIGQLIIFNQILGELREDIREQVKEMSLIRNTILECQVCGFNDPRSRCSPNPCFKGVSCMETFDYPGYRCGPCPEGMSGNGTHCQDIDECSIAQTCYSPGACINTVKGFSCEPCPPGFWGPPLFGVGLEYAKNNKQECFDIDECTEDAHACAPHTICTNSIGSFRCGGCKVGYLGNQTTGCVPRHSCATLSFNPCDANGHCVIERNGEVSCMCNVGWAGNGETCGTDTDIDGYPDHSLPCMDNNKHCKQDNCVFTPNSGQEDEDNDQIGDQCDEDADGDGIKNVEDNCRLVSNKDQQNSDSDSFGDACDNCPNVPNTDQKDTDNNGQGDACDNDIDGDGIPNFLDNCPKIPNPMQTDRDRDGVGDACDSCPEISNPMQTDVDNDLVGDVCDTDQDMDGDGHQDSRDNCPENPNSSQLDSDNDGLGDDCDDDDDNDGIPDVQDNCRLINNPNQKDSDVNGVGDVCENDFDNDSVWDLIDVCPESSEVTLTDFRAYQTVILDPEGEAQIDPNWVVLNQGMEIVQTMNSDPGLAVGYTAFNGVNFEGTFHINTMTDDDYVGFIFGYQDSSSFYVVMWKQTEQTYWQSTPFRAMAQPGLQLKAVKSRTGPGEYLRNALWHTGDTNEEVKLLWSDPRNMGWMDKTSYRWQLIHRPQVGYIRVKLYEGTELVADSGVVIDTTMRGGRLGVFCFSQENIIWSNLRYRCNDTVPDDFNSYRKEVLMHIKV
;
A
#
# COMPACT_ATOMS: atom_id res chain seq x y z
N MET A 1 -36.54 -32.88 65.58
CA MET A 1 -37.97 -33.12 65.24
C MET A 1 -38.07 -33.28 63.73
N GLY A 2 -38.76 -34.31 63.24
CA GLY A 2 -39.24 -34.41 61.85
C GLY A 2 -38.33 -35.11 60.84
N ALA A 3 -38.46 -36.43 60.73
CA ALA A 3 -38.00 -37.25 59.61
C ALA A 3 -39.20 -37.71 58.79
N ARG A 4 -39.05 -37.90 57.46
CA ARG A 4 -39.60 -38.98 56.59
C ARG A 4 -39.61 -38.53 55.12
N ARG A 5 -38.87 -39.24 54.25
CA ARG A 5 -39.24 -40.43 53.44
C ARG A 5 -40.12 -40.09 52.22
N VAL A 6 -39.58 -40.35 51.04
CA VAL A 6 -40.34 -40.80 49.85
C VAL A 6 -39.52 -41.87 49.11
N VAL A 7 -40.21 -42.96 48.77
CA VAL A 7 -39.91 -44.18 47.98
C VAL A 7 -41.32 -44.58 47.45
N PRO A 8 -41.59 -45.24 46.29
CA PRO A 8 -40.76 -46.20 45.52
C PRO A 8 -40.88 -46.24 43.96
N THR A 9 -40.03 -47.09 43.33
CA THR A 9 -40.26 -48.01 42.16
C THR A 9 -40.56 -47.42 40.78
N LEU A 10 -40.10 -47.95 39.61
CA LEU A 10 -39.82 -49.33 39.16
C LEU A 10 -39.08 -49.31 37.78
N LEU A 11 -38.51 -50.46 37.40
CA LEU A 11 -38.09 -50.93 36.04
C LEU A 11 -36.59 -51.00 35.66
N THR A 12 -36.00 -52.12 36.10
CA THR A 12 -35.33 -53.18 35.30
C THR A 12 -34.23 -52.85 34.27
N LEU A 13 -33.03 -53.38 34.58
CA LEU A 13 -31.96 -53.77 33.64
C LEU A 13 -32.48 -54.61 32.46
N SER A 14 -31.98 -54.31 31.26
CA SER A 14 -31.65 -55.32 30.25
C SER A 14 -30.47 -54.82 29.41
N ILE A 15 -29.36 -55.54 29.52
CA ILE A 15 -28.16 -55.41 28.69
C ILE A 15 -28.52 -55.90 27.28
N PHE A 16 -28.32 -55.06 26.26
CA PHE A 16 -28.13 -55.52 24.89
C PHE A 16 -26.95 -54.75 24.28
N ILE A 17 -25.89 -55.50 24.00
CA ILE A 17 -24.82 -55.12 23.08
C ILE A 17 -25.44 -55.02 21.69
N LEU A 18 -25.37 -53.86 21.04
CA LEU A 18 -25.57 -53.78 19.60
C LEU A 18 -24.52 -52.88 18.96
N VAL A 19 -23.67 -53.60 18.24
CA VAL A 19 -22.68 -53.22 17.24
C VAL A 19 -23.13 -52.04 16.38
N ALA A 20 -22.19 -51.12 16.19
CA ALA A 20 -22.28 -50.02 15.24
C ALA A 20 -22.57 -50.53 13.81
N THR A 21 -23.60 -49.98 13.20
CA THR A 21 -23.72 -49.91 11.74
C THR A 21 -23.73 -48.43 11.36
N CYS A 22 -22.61 -48.00 10.79
CA CYS A 22 -22.47 -46.73 10.09
C CYS A 22 -23.31 -46.82 8.81
N GLU A 23 -24.41 -46.06 8.73
CA GLU A 23 -25.05 -45.77 7.45
C GLU A 23 -24.24 -44.64 6.75
N PRO A 24 -24.05 -44.71 5.43
CA PRO A 24 -23.37 -43.64 4.70
C PRO A 24 -24.32 -42.45 4.59
N MET A 25 -23.87 -41.27 5.05
CA MET A 25 -24.64 -40.04 4.88
C MET A 25 -24.76 -39.70 3.38
N ASP A 26 -26.01 -39.56 2.98
CA ASP A 26 -26.51 -39.25 1.65
C ASP A 26 -26.10 -37.83 1.18
N LYS A 27 -26.02 -37.63 -0.14
CA LYS A 27 -25.73 -36.33 -0.77
C LYS A 27 -26.75 -35.27 -0.32
N GLN A 28 -26.31 -34.22 0.36
CA GLN A 28 -27.16 -33.06 0.66
C GLN A 28 -27.26 -32.16 -0.57
N ASP A 29 -28.45 -32.07 -1.16
CA ASP A 29 -28.78 -31.14 -2.25
C ASP A 29 -28.64 -29.67 -1.79
N MET A 30 -27.88 -28.87 -2.54
CA MET A 30 -27.67 -27.44 -2.31
C MET A 30 -28.99 -26.67 -2.49
N GLN A 31 -29.43 -25.92 -1.46
CA GLN A 31 -30.61 -25.06 -1.56
C GLN A 31 -30.22 -23.61 -1.81
N VAL A 32 -30.78 -22.99 -2.85
CA VAL A 32 -30.50 -21.59 -3.24
C VAL A 32 -31.70 -20.70 -2.90
N ILE A 33 -31.45 -19.58 -2.23
CA ILE A 33 -32.44 -18.54 -1.92
C ILE A 33 -32.01 -17.26 -2.63
N ASP A 34 -32.82 -16.77 -3.57
CA ASP A 34 -32.61 -15.49 -4.24
C ASP A 34 -33.16 -14.36 -3.37
N ILE A 35 -32.28 -13.55 -2.79
CA ILE A 35 -32.62 -12.49 -1.82
C ILE A 35 -33.29 -11.30 -2.51
N LEU A 36 -33.01 -11.04 -3.79
CA LEU A 36 -33.56 -9.91 -4.52
C LEU A 36 -35.04 -10.13 -4.88
N SER A 37 -35.46 -11.40 -4.96
CA SER A 37 -36.83 -11.80 -5.30
C SER A 37 -37.79 -11.91 -4.09
N LEU A 38 -37.29 -11.69 -2.87
CA LEU A 38 -38.07 -11.88 -1.64
C LEU A 38 -39.10 -10.77 -1.39
N ASP A 39 -40.34 -11.19 -1.08
CA ASP A 39 -41.42 -10.35 -0.54
C ASP A 39 -41.58 -10.56 0.98
N SER A 40 -42.49 -9.81 1.61
CA SER A 40 -42.69 -9.85 3.07
C SER A 40 -43.17 -11.21 3.61
N LYS A 41 -43.77 -12.07 2.78
CA LYS A 41 -44.23 -13.41 3.19
C LYS A 41 -43.16 -14.47 2.95
N THR A 42 -42.42 -14.39 1.85
CA THR A 42 -41.33 -15.30 1.49
C THR A 42 -40.07 -15.04 2.31
N SER A 43 -39.83 -13.81 2.77
CA SER A 43 -38.74 -13.46 3.69
C SER A 43 -38.82 -14.22 5.03
N VAL A 44 -40.00 -14.32 5.65
CA VAL A 44 -40.19 -15.11 6.88
C VAL A 44 -39.92 -16.60 6.63
N SER A 45 -40.31 -17.11 5.46
CA SER A 45 -40.00 -18.48 5.07
C SER A 45 -38.50 -18.70 4.81
N ALA A 46 -37.80 -17.71 4.26
CA ALA A 46 -36.36 -17.73 4.05
C ALA A 46 -35.62 -17.75 5.40
N VAL A 47 -35.99 -16.88 6.36
CA VAL A 47 -35.42 -16.88 7.72
C VAL A 47 -35.59 -18.23 8.40
N LYS A 48 -36.76 -18.88 8.30
CA LYS A 48 -36.97 -20.23 8.85
C LYS A 48 -36.03 -21.27 8.24
N LYS A 49 -35.78 -21.20 6.94
CA LYS A 49 -34.86 -22.11 6.24
C LYS A 49 -33.41 -21.87 6.67
N VAL A 50 -32.98 -20.61 6.78
CA VAL A 50 -31.64 -20.23 7.22
C VAL A 50 -31.41 -20.64 8.69
N ALA A 51 -32.34 -20.33 9.58
CA ALA A 51 -32.26 -20.72 11.00
C ALA A 51 -32.18 -22.23 11.18
N GLY A 52 -32.97 -22.99 10.40
CA GLY A 52 -32.89 -24.46 10.38
C GLY A 52 -31.54 -24.96 9.84
N ALA A 53 -31.06 -24.40 8.74
CA ALA A 53 -29.80 -24.77 8.10
C ALA A 53 -28.58 -24.50 8.97
N MET A 54 -28.54 -23.40 9.72
CA MET A 54 -27.42 -23.08 10.61
C MET A 54 -27.21 -24.13 11.72
N SER A 55 -28.24 -24.89 12.07
CA SER A 55 -28.15 -25.99 13.06
C SER A 55 -27.77 -27.35 12.48
N VAL A 56 -27.82 -27.50 11.14
CA VAL A 56 -27.68 -28.81 10.46
C VAL A 56 -26.48 -28.85 9.51
N LEU A 57 -26.17 -27.74 8.84
CA LEU A 57 -25.13 -27.64 7.82
C LEU A 57 -23.82 -27.14 8.43
N SER A 58 -22.70 -27.52 7.82
CA SER A 58 -21.39 -27.01 8.23
C SER A 58 -21.09 -25.64 7.64
N ASP A 59 -21.60 -25.37 6.43
CA ASP A 59 -21.20 -24.25 5.58
C ASP A 59 -22.42 -23.56 4.95
N ILE A 60 -22.39 -22.23 4.89
CA ILE A 60 -23.34 -21.38 4.19
C ILE A 60 -22.55 -20.44 3.27
N TYR A 61 -23.06 -20.14 2.07
CA TYR A 61 -22.42 -19.21 1.15
C TYR A 61 -23.33 -18.04 0.79
N ILE A 62 -22.77 -16.84 0.78
CA ILE A 62 -23.40 -15.62 0.27
C ILE A 62 -22.72 -15.30 -1.06
N VAL A 63 -23.52 -15.25 -2.11
CA VAL A 63 -23.04 -15.08 -3.49
C VAL A 63 -23.67 -13.82 -4.07
N SER A 64 -22.85 -12.89 -4.56
CA SER A 64 -23.36 -11.63 -5.10
C SER A 64 -22.52 -11.12 -6.27
N THR A 65 -23.17 -10.41 -7.19
CA THR A 65 -22.54 -9.65 -8.26
C THR A 65 -23.01 -8.20 -8.15
N PHE A 66 -22.09 -7.25 -8.04
CA PHE A 66 -22.41 -5.84 -7.86
C PHE A 66 -21.34 -4.93 -8.47
N ARG A 67 -21.69 -3.66 -8.66
CA ARG A 67 -20.84 -2.58 -9.14
C ARG A 67 -20.96 -1.38 -8.20
N LEU A 68 -19.86 -0.88 -7.68
CA LEU A 68 -19.78 0.30 -6.82
C LEU A 68 -18.81 1.33 -7.41
N PRO A 69 -19.14 2.63 -7.41
CA PRO A 69 -18.20 3.68 -7.80
C PRO A 69 -16.99 3.79 -6.86
N ALA A 70 -15.94 4.47 -7.35
CA ALA A 70 -14.69 4.71 -6.64
C ALA A 70 -14.91 5.17 -5.18
N LYS A 71 -14.23 4.52 -4.23
CA LYS A 71 -14.21 4.87 -2.79
C LYS A 71 -15.57 4.83 -2.06
N MET A 72 -16.63 4.32 -2.68
CA MET A 72 -17.98 4.22 -2.08
C MET A 72 -18.22 2.86 -1.41
N GLY A 73 -18.98 2.83 -0.31
CA GLY A 73 -19.25 1.60 0.45
C GLY A 73 -20.68 1.49 0.99
N GLY A 74 -21.14 0.28 1.28
CA GLY A 74 -22.47 0.02 1.83
C GLY A 74 -22.74 -1.43 2.17
N VAL A 75 -23.79 -1.65 2.97
CA VAL A 75 -24.26 -3.00 3.36
C VAL A 75 -24.82 -3.74 2.15
N LEU A 76 -24.30 -4.92 1.88
CA LEU A 76 -24.73 -5.78 0.77
C LEU A 76 -25.87 -6.73 1.19
N LEU A 77 -25.72 -7.35 2.37
CA LEU A 77 -26.73 -8.24 2.98
C LEU A 77 -26.68 -8.12 4.50
N GLY A 78 -27.83 -8.17 5.18
CA GLY A 78 -27.83 -8.41 6.62
C GLY A 78 -29.12 -8.97 7.20
N PHE A 79 -28.99 -9.69 8.31
CA PHE A 79 -30.06 -10.24 9.13
C PHE A 79 -30.15 -9.45 10.43
N TYR A 80 -31.28 -8.77 10.64
CA TYR A 80 -31.48 -7.87 11.76
C TYR A 80 -32.66 -8.31 12.61
N SER A 81 -32.58 -8.12 13.91
CA SER A 81 -33.75 -8.19 14.79
C SER A 81 -34.66 -6.98 14.55
N LYS A 82 -35.97 -7.20 14.45
CA LYS A 82 -36.97 -6.14 14.33
C LYS A 82 -37.22 -5.39 15.63
N GLN A 83 -36.80 -5.93 16.77
CA GLN A 83 -37.08 -5.35 18.08
C GLN A 83 -36.01 -4.33 18.49
N ASP A 84 -34.74 -4.69 18.33
CA ASP A 84 -33.58 -3.94 18.82
C ASP A 84 -32.55 -3.63 17.71
N ASN A 85 -32.87 -3.93 16.45
CA ASN A 85 -31.99 -3.74 15.29
C ASN A 85 -30.63 -4.47 15.41
N LYS A 86 -30.56 -5.50 16.26
CA LYS A 86 -29.35 -6.29 16.49
C LYS A 86 -28.95 -7.06 15.24
N LYS A 87 -27.66 -6.99 14.88
CA LYS A 87 -27.09 -7.53 13.64
C LYS A 87 -26.69 -8.99 13.82
N TYR A 88 -27.54 -9.94 13.46
CA TYR A 88 -27.19 -11.36 13.56
C TYR A 88 -26.05 -11.75 12.62
N LEU A 89 -26.08 -11.23 11.39
CA LEU A 89 -25.02 -11.35 10.38
C LEU A 89 -25.19 -10.21 9.36
N GLU A 90 -24.15 -9.45 9.10
CA GLU A 90 -24.11 -8.32 8.16
C GLU A 90 -22.83 -8.43 7.32
N LEU A 91 -22.96 -8.36 6.00
CA LEU A 91 -21.86 -8.24 5.05
C LEU A 91 -21.94 -6.85 4.42
N ALA A 92 -20.88 -6.06 4.59
CA ALA A 92 -20.77 -4.70 4.05
C ALA A 92 -19.44 -4.52 3.30
N ILE A 93 -19.47 -3.72 2.25
CA ILE A 93 -18.29 -3.37 1.47
C ILE A 93 -17.89 -1.95 1.83
N MET A 94 -16.62 -1.72 2.19
CA MET A 94 -16.07 -0.43 2.57
C MET A 94 -15.09 0.06 1.51
N GLY A 95 -15.58 0.82 0.53
CA GLY A 95 -14.77 1.27 -0.60
C GLY A 95 -13.65 2.27 -0.26
N LYS A 96 -13.79 3.08 0.81
CA LYS A 96 -12.72 4.02 1.24
C LYS A 96 -11.44 3.31 1.70
N ILE A 97 -11.60 2.12 2.29
CA ILE A 97 -10.52 1.36 2.94
C ILE A 97 -10.30 -0.01 2.27
N ASN A 98 -10.93 -0.26 1.10
CA ASN A 98 -10.82 -1.51 0.35
C ASN A 98 -10.99 -2.80 1.20
N LYS A 99 -11.99 -2.81 2.10
CA LYS A 99 -12.26 -3.95 2.99
C LYS A 99 -13.69 -4.45 2.85
N ALA A 100 -13.88 -5.75 2.99
CA ALA A 100 -15.19 -6.36 3.19
C ALA A 100 -15.37 -6.68 4.68
N LEU A 101 -16.39 -6.08 5.30
CA LEU A 101 -16.70 -6.26 6.71
C LEU A 101 -17.79 -7.31 6.88
N VAL A 102 -17.51 -8.33 7.68
CA VAL A 102 -18.51 -9.29 8.16
C VAL A 102 -18.73 -9.07 9.65
N ARG A 103 -19.91 -8.58 10.03
CA ARG A 103 -20.30 -8.37 11.43
C ARG A 103 -21.34 -9.40 11.84
N TYR A 104 -21.11 -10.08 12.95
CA TYR A 104 -22.08 -11.05 13.48
C TYR A 104 -22.09 -11.05 15.00
N VAL A 105 -23.16 -11.57 15.58
CA VAL A 105 -23.27 -11.70 17.05
C VAL A 105 -22.73 -13.05 17.48
N ARG A 106 -21.85 -13.04 18.48
CA ARG A 106 -21.29 -14.24 19.11
C ARG A 106 -22.26 -14.82 20.15
N GLU A 107 -22.01 -16.04 20.63
CA GLU A 107 -22.81 -16.64 21.72
C GLU A 107 -22.84 -15.80 23.02
N ASP A 108 -21.80 -15.02 23.31
CA ASP A 108 -21.74 -14.08 24.44
C ASP A 108 -22.60 -12.82 24.26
N ASN A 109 -23.40 -12.76 23.20
CA ASN A 109 -24.26 -11.64 22.79
C ASN A 109 -23.51 -10.35 22.38
N LYS A 110 -22.19 -10.35 22.28
CA LYS A 110 -21.40 -9.23 21.73
C LYS A 110 -21.27 -9.33 20.20
N ILE A 111 -21.07 -8.19 19.54
CA ILE A 111 -20.81 -8.14 18.10
C ILE A 111 -19.32 -8.40 17.86
N HIS A 112 -19.03 -9.24 16.89
CA HIS A 112 -17.68 -9.46 16.39
C HIS A 112 -17.62 -9.01 14.94
N THR A 113 -16.58 -8.25 14.61
CA THR A 113 -16.33 -7.72 13.27
C THR A 113 -15.13 -8.44 12.71
N VAL A 114 -15.28 -9.00 11.51
CA VAL A 114 -14.24 -9.68 10.76
C VAL A 114 -13.92 -8.80 9.55
N ASN A 115 -12.67 -8.37 9.46
CA ASN A 115 -12.16 -7.51 8.38
C ASN A 115 -11.50 -8.42 7.36
N LEU A 116 -12.11 -8.57 6.19
CA LEU A 116 -11.54 -9.36 5.08
C LEU A 116 -10.90 -8.38 4.10
N GLN A 117 -9.60 -8.53 3.87
CA GLN A 117 -8.84 -7.71 2.94
C GLN A 117 -9.25 -8.04 1.49
N ASN A 118 -9.51 -7.04 0.64
CA ASN A 118 -9.27 -7.23 -0.80
C ASN A 118 -9.24 -5.95 -1.65
N ALA A 119 -8.41 -5.99 -2.68
CA ALA A 119 -8.23 -5.00 -3.73
C ALA A 119 -9.54 -4.52 -4.38
N ASN A 120 -9.83 -3.23 -4.17
CA ASN A 120 -10.62 -2.36 -5.05
C ASN A 120 -11.99 -2.90 -5.49
N LEU A 121 -12.82 -3.40 -4.56
CA LEU A 121 -14.23 -3.76 -4.83
C LEU A 121 -15.15 -2.58 -5.21
N ALA A 122 -14.64 -1.37 -5.04
CA ALA A 122 -15.31 -0.11 -5.35
C ALA A 122 -14.44 0.70 -6.31
N ASP A 123 -14.22 0.19 -7.52
CA ASP A 123 -13.41 0.79 -8.60
C ASP A 123 -14.25 1.22 -9.83
N GLY A 124 -15.57 1.11 -9.73
CA GLY A 124 -16.52 1.36 -10.82
C GLY A 124 -16.77 0.18 -11.76
N ARG A 125 -16.09 -0.97 -11.58
CA ARG A 125 -16.29 -2.21 -12.34
C ARG A 125 -17.23 -3.17 -11.60
N THR A 126 -17.75 -4.15 -12.34
CA THR A 126 -18.61 -5.20 -11.78
C THR A 126 -17.74 -6.31 -11.19
N HIS A 127 -17.93 -6.62 -9.91
CA HIS A 127 -17.25 -7.71 -9.21
C HIS A 127 -18.22 -8.81 -8.82
N SER A 128 -17.77 -10.07 -8.89
CA SER A 128 -18.46 -11.21 -8.30
C SER A 128 -17.78 -11.62 -7.01
N ILE A 129 -18.56 -11.80 -5.94
CA ILE A 129 -18.06 -12.24 -4.64
C ILE A 129 -18.77 -13.50 -4.16
N ILE A 130 -18.02 -14.34 -3.45
CA ILE A 130 -18.52 -15.50 -2.72
C ILE A 130 -17.95 -15.42 -1.31
N LEU A 131 -18.80 -15.24 -0.31
CA LEU A 131 -18.43 -15.35 1.10
C LEU A 131 -18.86 -16.71 1.62
N ARG A 132 -17.90 -17.55 2.01
CA ARG A 132 -18.15 -18.82 2.70
C ARG A 132 -18.09 -18.59 4.21
N VAL A 133 -19.16 -18.91 4.90
CA VAL A 133 -19.21 -18.98 6.37
C VAL A 133 -19.23 -20.46 6.74
N GLY A 134 -18.06 -20.98 7.13
CA GLY A 134 -17.84 -22.39 7.42
C GLY A 134 -17.61 -22.66 8.90
N GLY A 135 -17.76 -23.92 9.30
CA GLY A 135 -17.51 -24.34 10.69
C GLY A 135 -18.67 -24.07 11.65
N LEU A 136 -19.90 -23.91 11.15
CA LEU A 136 -21.12 -23.69 11.97
C LEU A 136 -21.41 -24.81 12.98
N ARG A 137 -20.80 -26.00 12.78
CA ARG A 137 -20.97 -27.20 13.63
C ARG A 137 -19.67 -27.65 14.33
N ARG A 138 -18.53 -26.99 14.08
CA ARG A 138 -17.22 -27.29 14.67
C ARG A 138 -16.95 -26.29 15.82
N ASP A 139 -15.97 -26.56 16.69
CA ASP A 139 -15.67 -25.66 17.82
C ASP A 139 -15.16 -24.27 17.41
N LYS A 140 -14.81 -24.07 16.13
CA LYS A 140 -14.27 -22.82 15.58
C LYS A 140 -14.91 -22.49 14.22
N LEU A 141 -15.36 -21.25 14.06
CA LEU A 141 -15.89 -20.70 12.81
C LEU A 141 -14.71 -20.30 11.89
N HIS A 142 -14.88 -20.36 10.58
CA HIS A 142 -13.96 -19.77 9.61
C HIS A 142 -14.74 -19.08 8.50
N ILE A 143 -14.17 -18.00 7.96
CA ILE A 143 -14.79 -17.19 6.91
C ILE A 143 -13.79 -17.03 5.78
N GLU A 144 -14.20 -17.37 4.56
CA GLU A 144 -13.40 -17.22 3.34
C GLU A 144 -14.13 -16.28 2.37
N LEU A 145 -13.41 -15.30 1.82
CA LEU A 145 -13.90 -14.41 0.77
C LEU A 145 -13.23 -14.78 -0.55
N TYR A 146 -14.04 -15.00 -1.58
CA TYR A 146 -13.57 -15.16 -2.94
C TYR A 146 -14.07 -14.00 -3.78
N ILE A 147 -13.20 -13.43 -4.61
CA ILE A 147 -13.51 -12.31 -5.51
C ILE A 147 -13.09 -12.70 -6.91
N ASN A 148 -13.99 -12.54 -7.87
CA ASN A 148 -13.78 -12.93 -9.27
C ASN A 148 -13.19 -14.34 -9.39
N CYS A 149 -13.74 -15.29 -8.60
CA CYS A 149 -13.38 -16.70 -8.57
C CYS A 149 -11.99 -17.05 -8.00
N ARG A 150 -11.29 -16.09 -7.37
CA ARG A 150 -10.04 -16.32 -6.64
C ARG A 150 -10.27 -16.12 -5.14
N LEU A 151 -9.61 -16.94 -4.31
CA LEU A 151 -9.60 -16.72 -2.87
C LEU A 151 -8.88 -15.40 -2.60
N ALA A 152 -9.58 -14.47 -1.98
CA ALA A 152 -9.09 -13.15 -1.64
C ALA A 152 -8.47 -13.13 -0.26
N ASP A 153 -9.20 -13.67 0.71
CA ASP A 153 -8.81 -13.68 2.12
C ASP A 153 -9.55 -14.82 2.84
N SER A 154 -8.97 -15.33 3.92
CA SER A 154 -9.49 -16.43 4.71
C SER A 154 -9.07 -16.31 6.17
N ILE A 155 -10.06 -16.18 7.06
CA ILE A 155 -9.83 -16.09 8.50
C ILE A 155 -10.36 -17.34 9.19
N GLN A 156 -9.50 -18.01 9.95
CA GLN A 156 -9.83 -19.22 10.70
C GLN A 156 -9.82 -18.97 12.21
N GLY A 157 -10.54 -19.80 12.97
CA GLY A 157 -10.47 -19.77 14.43
C GLY A 157 -11.42 -18.79 15.11
N LEU A 158 -12.44 -18.31 14.39
CA LEU A 158 -13.38 -17.30 14.85
C LEU A 158 -14.38 -17.84 15.90
N PRO A 159 -14.86 -16.99 16.82
CA PRO A 159 -15.91 -17.35 17.76
C PRO A 159 -17.21 -17.77 17.08
N LEU A 160 -17.97 -18.69 17.70
CA LEU A 160 -19.22 -19.20 17.13
C LEU A 160 -20.29 -18.11 17.01
N LEU A 161 -21.01 -18.17 15.89
CA LEU A 161 -22.09 -17.27 15.53
C LEU A 161 -23.40 -17.70 16.23
N VAL A 162 -24.13 -16.74 16.82
CA VAL A 162 -25.38 -17.00 17.53
C VAL A 162 -26.46 -17.47 16.55
N HIS A 163 -27.20 -18.51 16.94
CA HIS A 163 -28.29 -19.01 16.11
C HIS A 163 -29.41 -17.98 15.99
N LEU A 164 -30.02 -17.87 14.81
CA LEU A 164 -31.19 -17.03 14.59
C LEU A 164 -32.36 -17.48 15.50
N PRO A 165 -33.16 -16.55 16.03
CA PRO A 165 -34.26 -16.87 16.93
C PRO A 165 -35.33 -17.75 16.26
N VAL A 166 -35.96 -18.62 17.06
CA VAL A 166 -36.96 -19.60 16.62
C VAL A 166 -38.20 -18.91 16.01
N ASP A 167 -38.55 -17.72 16.52
CA ASP A 167 -39.58 -16.86 15.95
C ASP A 167 -39.03 -16.04 14.77
N ALA A 168 -39.03 -16.65 13.59
CA ALA A 168 -38.56 -16.05 12.34
C ALA A 168 -39.27 -14.74 11.92
N GLU A 169 -40.41 -14.41 12.53
CA GLU A 169 -41.10 -13.13 12.29
C GLU A 169 -40.36 -11.93 12.92
N MET A 170 -39.50 -12.19 13.91
CA MET A 170 -38.69 -11.18 14.60
C MET A 170 -37.40 -10.83 13.86
N VAL A 171 -37.06 -11.53 12.77
CA VAL A 171 -35.86 -11.25 11.96
C VAL A 171 -36.28 -10.60 10.64
N GLU A 172 -35.56 -9.56 10.24
CA GLU A 172 -35.67 -8.86 8.97
C GLU A 172 -34.41 -9.10 8.13
N ILE A 173 -34.59 -9.42 6.85
CA ILE A 173 -33.49 -9.49 5.87
C ILE A 173 -33.42 -8.13 5.16
N ARG A 174 -32.27 -7.47 5.21
CA ARG A 174 -32.00 -6.25 4.45
C ARG A 174 -31.02 -6.56 3.32
N ASN A 175 -31.25 -5.97 2.15
CA ASN A 175 -30.40 -6.09 0.98
C ASN A 175 -29.86 -4.72 0.52
N GLY A 176 -28.72 -4.73 -0.14
CA GLY A 176 -28.01 -3.52 -0.54
C GLY A 176 -28.59 -2.75 -1.73
N VAL A 177 -29.64 -3.25 -2.39
CA VAL A 177 -30.13 -2.68 -3.68
C VAL A 177 -30.43 -1.18 -3.59
N LYS A 178 -31.17 -0.75 -2.56
CA LYS A 178 -31.53 0.67 -2.38
C LYS A 178 -30.33 1.52 -1.93
N ALA A 179 -29.43 0.95 -1.12
CA ALA A 179 -28.24 1.65 -0.64
C ALA A 179 -27.26 1.88 -1.80
N TYR A 180 -27.00 0.86 -2.61
CA TYR A 180 -26.07 0.92 -3.74
C TYR A 180 -26.64 1.84 -4.83
N ALA A 181 -27.94 1.81 -5.10
CA ALA A 181 -28.57 2.73 -6.06
C ALA A 181 -28.44 4.22 -5.68
N ARG A 182 -28.47 4.56 -4.37
CA ARG A 182 -28.22 5.94 -3.90
C ARG A 182 -26.78 6.38 -4.11
N LEU A 183 -25.85 5.42 -4.07
CA LEU A 183 -24.42 5.63 -4.31
C LEU A 183 -24.04 5.52 -5.79
N GLN A 184 -25.01 5.56 -6.72
CA GLN A 184 -24.79 5.33 -8.17
C GLN A 184 -24.20 3.95 -8.53
N GLY A 185 -24.25 2.98 -7.61
CA GLY A 185 -23.92 1.57 -7.81
C GLY A 185 -25.13 0.69 -8.12
N VAL A 186 -24.88 -0.58 -8.45
CA VAL A 186 -25.91 -1.58 -8.77
C VAL A 186 -25.58 -2.93 -8.14
N VAL A 187 -26.57 -3.60 -7.55
CA VAL A 187 -26.48 -5.02 -7.15
C VAL A 187 -27.24 -5.84 -8.19
N GLU A 188 -26.53 -6.61 -9.00
CA GLU A 188 -27.08 -7.38 -10.13
C GLU A 188 -27.64 -8.73 -9.67
N SER A 189 -26.97 -9.37 -8.71
CA SER A 189 -27.43 -10.62 -8.11
C SER A 189 -27.07 -10.70 -6.62
N LEU A 190 -27.94 -11.30 -5.82
CA LEU A 190 -27.67 -11.60 -4.40
C LEU A 190 -28.42 -12.88 -4.01
N LYS A 191 -27.66 -13.96 -3.82
CA LYS A 191 -28.16 -15.30 -3.51
C LYS A 191 -27.50 -15.83 -2.24
N LEU A 192 -28.27 -16.56 -1.45
CA LEU A 192 -27.80 -17.29 -0.27
C LEU A 192 -27.94 -18.78 -0.53
N THR A 193 -26.86 -19.53 -0.43
CA THR A 193 -26.87 -20.99 -0.61
C THR A 193 -26.64 -21.69 0.71
N LEU A 194 -27.51 -22.65 1.01
CA LEU A 194 -27.46 -23.47 2.22
C LEU A 194 -26.90 -24.84 1.83
N GLY A 195 -25.66 -25.13 2.26
CA GLY A 195 -24.95 -26.37 1.93
C GLY A 195 -24.34 -26.36 0.53
N GLY A 196 -23.69 -27.47 0.15
CA GLY A 196 -22.94 -27.61 -1.10
C GLY A 196 -21.45 -27.25 -0.98
N SER A 197 -20.71 -27.37 -2.08
CA SER A 197 -19.29 -27.00 -2.17
C SER A 197 -19.10 -25.58 -2.73
N VAL A 198 -17.93 -24.98 -2.49
CA VAL A 198 -17.52 -23.69 -3.09
C VAL A 198 -17.68 -23.73 -4.62
N ALA A 199 -17.38 -24.86 -5.25
CA ALA A 199 -17.56 -25.04 -6.70
C ALA A 199 -19.04 -24.96 -7.14
N GLN A 200 -19.96 -25.51 -6.34
CA GLN A 200 -21.39 -25.41 -6.61
C GLN A 200 -21.94 -23.99 -6.37
N ALA A 201 -21.43 -23.28 -5.36
CA ALA A 201 -21.74 -21.86 -5.14
C ALA A 201 -21.17 -20.99 -6.27
N GLY A 202 -19.95 -21.28 -6.74
CA GLY A 202 -19.30 -20.60 -7.85
C GLY A 202 -20.02 -20.76 -9.20
N ALA A 203 -20.69 -21.89 -9.42
CA ALA A 203 -21.53 -22.08 -10.60
C ALA A 203 -22.73 -21.10 -10.68
N LEU A 204 -23.06 -20.41 -9.59
CA LEU A 204 -24.13 -19.39 -9.58
C LEU A 204 -23.67 -18.00 -10.04
N THR A 205 -22.36 -17.79 -10.17
CA THR A 205 -21.68 -16.55 -10.64
C THR A 205 -20.71 -16.83 -11.79
N ASP A 206 -20.93 -17.91 -12.55
CA ASP A 206 -20.11 -18.32 -13.70
C ASP A 206 -18.60 -18.49 -13.40
N CYS A 207 -18.25 -18.97 -12.19
CA CYS A 207 -16.88 -19.20 -11.76
C CYS A 207 -16.36 -20.63 -12.04
N PRO A 208 -15.25 -20.82 -12.79
CA PRO A 208 -14.69 -22.13 -13.05
C PRO A 208 -13.70 -22.55 -11.95
N PHE A 209 -14.20 -23.07 -10.82
CA PHE A 209 -13.32 -23.69 -9.80
C PHE A 209 -12.81 -25.07 -10.30
N GLN A 210 -11.50 -25.23 -10.47
CA GLN A 210 -10.88 -26.52 -10.81
C GLN A 210 -10.78 -27.39 -9.56
N GLY A 211 -11.69 -28.36 -9.43
CA GLY A 211 -11.56 -29.45 -8.46
C GLY A 211 -12.85 -29.79 -7.73
N ASP A 212 -13.80 -30.43 -8.41
CA ASP A 212 -14.50 -31.58 -7.83
C ASP A 212 -15.35 -32.29 -8.88
N SER A 213 -14.86 -33.44 -9.33
CA SER A 213 -15.56 -34.32 -10.27
C SER A 213 -16.53 -35.23 -9.52
N SER A 214 -17.76 -34.78 -9.22
CA SER A 214 -18.86 -35.71 -8.86
C SER A 214 -20.28 -35.10 -8.86
N GLY A 215 -20.77 -34.59 -10.00
CA GLY A 215 -22.15 -34.07 -10.02
C GLY A 215 -22.79 -33.71 -11.35
N TYR A 216 -22.50 -34.39 -12.45
CA TYR A 216 -23.29 -34.23 -13.69
C TYR A 216 -23.98 -35.54 -14.03
N ASN A 217 -25.26 -35.62 -13.69
CA ASN A 217 -26.28 -36.40 -14.41
C ASN A 217 -27.66 -36.10 -13.82
N THR A 218 -28.31 -35.02 -14.28
CA THR A 218 -29.76 -34.99 -14.54
C THR A 218 -30.12 -33.74 -15.35
N VAL A 219 -30.79 -33.98 -16.47
CA VAL A 219 -31.23 -33.02 -17.48
C VAL A 219 -32.61 -32.46 -17.11
N GLY A 220 -32.89 -31.20 -17.45
CA GLY A 220 -34.24 -30.64 -17.42
C GLY A 220 -34.36 -29.23 -18.01
N ALA A 221 -34.62 -29.17 -19.32
CA ALA A 221 -34.92 -28.00 -20.15
C ALA A 221 -35.77 -26.87 -19.51
N THR A 222 -35.45 -25.60 -19.80
CA THR A 222 -36.20 -24.71 -20.74
C THR A 222 -35.78 -23.23 -20.64
N ALA A 223 -35.60 -22.64 -21.84
CA ALA A 223 -35.94 -21.28 -22.27
C ALA A 223 -35.20 -20.03 -21.72
N GLU A 224 -34.51 -19.37 -22.67
CA GLU A 224 -34.36 -17.92 -22.88
C GLU A 224 -33.49 -17.18 -21.85
N ILE A 225 -32.36 -16.56 -22.24
CA ILE A 225 -32.33 -15.30 -23.00
C ILE A 225 -31.00 -15.18 -23.77
N ASN A 226 -31.12 -14.82 -25.05
CA ASN A 226 -30.03 -14.50 -25.95
C ASN A 226 -29.84 -12.99 -26.09
N SER A 227 -28.58 -12.62 -26.36
CA SER A 227 -28.06 -11.34 -26.87
C SER A 227 -27.92 -10.23 -25.82
N ILE A 228 -26.73 -9.69 -25.57
CA ILE A 228 -25.88 -8.94 -26.51
C ILE A 228 -24.39 -9.06 -26.10
N LEU A 229 -23.53 -9.70 -26.94
CA LEU A 229 -22.17 -9.22 -27.30
C LEU A 229 -21.45 -10.23 -28.25
N GLY A 230 -20.91 -9.68 -29.35
CA GLY A 230 -19.68 -10.12 -30.04
C GLY A 230 -19.60 -11.52 -30.67
N ASP A 231 -19.88 -11.63 -31.98
CA ASP A 231 -19.67 -12.86 -32.76
C ASP A 231 -18.19 -13.28 -32.97
N HIS A 232 -17.22 -12.47 -32.52
CA HIS A 232 -15.79 -12.84 -32.61
C HIS A 232 -15.29 -13.68 -31.43
N THR A 233 -15.88 -13.58 -30.23
CA THR A 233 -15.55 -14.42 -29.08
C THR A 233 -16.23 -15.79 -29.13
N LYS A 234 -17.37 -15.92 -29.84
CA LYS A 234 -18.05 -17.20 -30.06
C LYS A 234 -17.26 -18.19 -30.92
N ALA A 235 -16.47 -17.70 -31.87
CA ALA A 235 -15.66 -18.58 -32.73
C ALA A 235 -14.49 -19.19 -31.95
N LEU A 236 -13.86 -18.42 -31.05
CA LEU A 236 -12.75 -18.88 -30.21
C LEU A 236 -13.23 -19.85 -29.10
N ILE A 237 -14.34 -19.52 -28.44
CA ILE A 237 -14.96 -20.36 -27.40
C ILE A 237 -15.54 -21.64 -28.02
N GLY A 238 -16.11 -21.56 -29.22
CA GLY A 238 -16.58 -22.73 -29.97
C GLY A 238 -15.45 -23.70 -30.36
N GLN A 239 -14.27 -23.19 -30.72
CA GLN A 239 -13.10 -24.02 -31.02
C GLN A 239 -12.50 -24.68 -29.77
N LEU A 240 -12.47 -23.98 -28.64
CA LEU A 240 -11.99 -24.51 -27.34
C LEU A 240 -12.94 -25.55 -26.73
N ILE A 241 -14.26 -25.40 -26.93
CA ILE A 241 -15.26 -26.39 -26.50
C ILE A 241 -15.14 -27.68 -27.34
N ILE A 242 -14.92 -27.58 -28.66
CA ILE A 242 -14.74 -28.74 -29.54
C ILE A 242 -13.41 -29.47 -29.24
N PHE A 243 -12.34 -28.73 -28.93
CA PHE A 243 -11.04 -29.32 -28.58
C PHE A 243 -11.06 -30.09 -27.26
N ASN A 244 -11.73 -29.55 -26.22
CA ASN A 244 -11.93 -30.25 -24.95
C ASN A 244 -12.89 -31.45 -25.07
N GLN A 245 -13.83 -31.40 -26.02
CA GLN A 245 -14.73 -32.52 -26.31
C GLN A 245 -14.00 -33.68 -27.01
N ILE A 246 -13.06 -33.38 -27.92
CA ILE A 246 -12.20 -34.39 -28.58
C ILE A 246 -11.20 -35.03 -27.58
N LEU A 247 -10.62 -34.25 -26.65
CA LEU A 247 -9.74 -34.77 -25.60
C LEU A 247 -10.48 -35.62 -24.56
N GLY A 248 -11.76 -35.33 -24.31
CA GLY A 248 -12.63 -36.15 -23.47
C GLY A 248 -13.01 -37.48 -24.12
N GLU A 249 -13.29 -37.48 -25.42
CA GLU A 249 -13.63 -38.69 -26.19
C GLU A 249 -12.43 -39.64 -26.34
N LEU A 250 -11.21 -39.12 -26.56
CA LEU A 250 -9.98 -39.93 -26.65
C LEU A 250 -9.60 -40.62 -25.32
N ARG A 251 -10.02 -40.05 -24.18
CA ARG A 251 -9.73 -40.56 -22.83
C ARG A 251 -10.69 -41.66 -22.39
N GLU A 252 -11.91 -41.71 -22.92
CA GLU A 252 -12.86 -42.79 -22.68
C GLU A 252 -12.65 -43.99 -23.64
N ASP A 253 -12.21 -43.76 -24.90
CA ASP A 253 -11.90 -44.85 -25.84
C ASP A 253 -10.73 -45.75 -25.38
N ILE A 254 -9.75 -45.20 -24.66
CA ILE A 254 -8.62 -45.95 -24.09
C ILE A 254 -9.03 -46.75 -22.84
N ARG A 255 -10.12 -46.37 -22.15
CA ARG A 255 -10.64 -47.08 -20.96
C ARG A 255 -11.60 -48.20 -21.32
N GLU A 256 -12.36 -48.11 -22.41
CA GLU A 256 -13.23 -49.19 -22.86
C GLU A 256 -12.47 -50.38 -23.48
N GLN A 257 -11.31 -50.16 -24.11
CA GLN A 257 -10.50 -51.27 -24.66
C GLN A 257 -9.86 -52.20 -23.59
N VAL A 258 -9.89 -51.83 -22.31
CA VAL A 258 -9.36 -52.67 -21.21
C VAL A 258 -10.46 -53.48 -20.50
N LYS A 259 -11.74 -53.19 -20.74
CA LYS A 259 -12.87 -53.93 -20.11
C LYS A 259 -13.53 -54.99 -20.98
N GLU A 260 -13.34 -54.97 -22.30
CA GLU A 260 -13.93 -56.00 -23.18
C GLU A 260 -13.10 -57.30 -23.31
N MET A 261 -11.88 -57.37 -22.77
CA MET A 261 -11.00 -58.55 -22.91
C MET A 261 -11.08 -59.57 -21.75
N SER A 262 -12.03 -59.45 -20.82
CA SER A 262 -12.17 -60.39 -19.69
C SER A 262 -13.52 -61.09 -19.53
N LEU A 263 -14.52 -60.81 -20.38
CA LEU A 263 -15.85 -61.44 -20.30
C LEU A 263 -16.18 -62.42 -21.45
N ILE A 264 -15.25 -62.64 -22.39
CA ILE A 264 -15.48 -63.58 -23.51
C ILE A 264 -14.71 -64.92 -23.33
N ARG A 265 -13.91 -65.06 -22.26
CA ARG A 265 -13.14 -66.31 -22.04
C ARG A 265 -13.90 -67.43 -21.33
N ASN A 266 -15.08 -67.16 -20.73
CA ASN A 266 -15.77 -68.14 -19.87
C ASN A 266 -17.21 -68.51 -20.29
N THR A 267 -17.66 -68.19 -21.51
CA THR A 267 -19.03 -68.56 -21.95
C THR A 267 -19.09 -69.31 -23.28
N ILE A 268 -17.96 -69.85 -23.76
CA ILE A 268 -17.92 -70.77 -24.91
C ILE A 268 -17.17 -72.03 -24.52
N LEU A 269 -17.71 -72.74 -23.53
CA LEU A 269 -17.33 -74.13 -23.27
C LEU A 269 -18.53 -75.04 -22.97
N GLU A 270 -19.76 -74.63 -23.31
CA GLU A 270 -20.90 -75.55 -23.29
C GLU A 270 -21.89 -75.33 -24.46
N CYS A 271 -22.08 -76.42 -25.20
CA CYS A 271 -23.23 -76.79 -26.03
C CYS A 271 -23.26 -76.46 -27.54
N GLN A 272 -23.33 -77.56 -28.29
CA GLN A 272 -23.40 -77.81 -29.72
C GLN A 272 -24.82 -77.68 -30.33
N VAL A 273 -24.91 -77.33 -31.63
CA VAL A 273 -25.84 -77.87 -32.69
C VAL A 273 -27.33 -77.45 -32.61
N CYS A 274 -28.01 -76.76 -33.56
CA CYS A 274 -28.42 -76.98 -34.99
C CYS A 274 -29.10 -75.64 -35.46
N GLY A 275 -28.99 -75.05 -36.67
CA GLY A 275 -29.41 -75.49 -38.01
C GLY A 275 -30.76 -74.84 -38.46
N PHE A 276 -30.75 -73.83 -39.37
CA PHE A 276 -31.61 -73.63 -40.58
C PHE A 276 -31.59 -72.18 -41.15
N ASN A 277 -31.84 -72.07 -42.46
CA ASN A 277 -31.39 -71.07 -43.45
C ASN A 277 -32.09 -69.70 -43.52
N ASP A 278 -31.30 -68.75 -44.06
CA ASP A 278 -31.51 -67.33 -44.41
C ASP A 278 -31.88 -67.13 -45.91
N PRO A 279 -32.27 -65.92 -46.35
CA PRO A 279 -31.85 -65.39 -47.64
C PRO A 279 -31.00 -64.11 -47.46
N ARG A 280 -29.69 -64.24 -47.77
CA ARG A 280 -28.62 -63.23 -47.61
C ARG A 280 -28.70 -62.05 -48.60
N SER A 281 -28.39 -60.85 -48.10
CA SER A 281 -28.04 -59.63 -48.87
C SER A 281 -26.67 -59.78 -49.57
N ARG A 282 -26.49 -59.14 -50.74
CA ARG A 282 -25.30 -59.28 -51.59
C ARG A 282 -24.13 -58.37 -51.18
N CYS A 283 -24.32 -57.43 -50.25
CA CYS A 283 -23.25 -56.69 -49.58
C CYS A 283 -22.82 -57.33 -48.25
N SER A 284 -23.18 -58.60 -47.97
CA SER A 284 -22.75 -59.31 -46.75
C SER A 284 -22.13 -60.68 -47.09
N PRO A 285 -20.82 -60.88 -46.88
CA PRO A 285 -19.84 -59.92 -46.33
C PRO A 285 -19.52 -58.77 -47.30
N ASN A 286 -19.22 -57.56 -46.79
CA ASN A 286 -19.01 -56.35 -47.60
C ASN A 286 -17.77 -56.50 -48.52
N PRO A 287 -17.95 -56.48 -49.85
CA PRO A 287 -16.85 -56.64 -50.81
C PRO A 287 -16.04 -55.35 -51.06
N CYS A 288 -16.44 -54.22 -50.51
CA CYS A 288 -15.75 -52.93 -50.65
C CYS A 288 -14.66 -52.74 -49.59
N PHE A 289 -13.70 -51.84 -49.88
CA PHE A 289 -12.62 -51.51 -48.94
C PHE A 289 -13.20 -51.00 -47.60
N LYS A 290 -12.53 -51.30 -46.48
CA LYS A 290 -13.03 -50.97 -45.14
C LYS A 290 -13.28 -49.46 -45.00
N GLY A 291 -14.54 -49.07 -44.79
CA GLY A 291 -14.98 -47.67 -44.72
C GLY A 291 -15.58 -47.11 -46.02
N VAL A 292 -15.60 -47.87 -47.12
CA VAL A 292 -16.27 -47.52 -48.38
C VAL A 292 -17.69 -48.09 -48.42
N SER A 293 -18.66 -47.27 -48.80
CA SER A 293 -20.07 -47.66 -48.90
C SER A 293 -20.32 -48.64 -50.05
N CYS A 294 -20.99 -49.76 -49.77
CA CYS A 294 -21.42 -50.78 -50.74
C CYS A 294 -22.88 -50.56 -51.12
N MET A 295 -23.16 -50.41 -52.42
CA MET A 295 -24.52 -50.28 -52.94
C MET A 295 -24.87 -51.52 -53.76
N GLU A 296 -25.99 -52.18 -53.44
CA GLU A 296 -26.49 -53.29 -54.25
C GLU A 296 -26.96 -52.78 -55.61
N THR A 297 -26.59 -53.48 -56.68
CA THR A 297 -26.97 -53.13 -58.05
C THR A 297 -27.50 -54.36 -58.77
N PHE A 298 -28.34 -54.15 -59.79
CA PHE A 298 -28.92 -55.25 -60.56
C PHE A 298 -27.98 -55.80 -61.63
N ASP A 299 -26.90 -55.09 -61.94
CA ASP A 299 -25.88 -55.46 -62.92
C ASP A 299 -24.76 -56.30 -62.28
N TYR A 300 -24.32 -57.36 -62.95
CA TYR A 300 -23.25 -58.24 -62.46
C TYR A 300 -21.95 -57.45 -62.22
N PRO A 301 -21.30 -57.53 -61.03
CA PRO A 301 -21.36 -58.57 -59.99
C PRO A 301 -22.43 -58.40 -58.89
N GLY A 302 -23.34 -57.43 -59.02
CA GLY A 302 -24.47 -57.23 -58.11
C GLY A 302 -24.22 -56.23 -56.98
N TYR A 303 -23.08 -55.54 -56.98
CA TYR A 303 -22.70 -54.50 -56.04
C TYR A 303 -21.78 -53.47 -56.71
N ARG A 304 -21.79 -52.23 -56.22
CA ARG A 304 -20.81 -51.19 -56.57
C ARG A 304 -20.24 -50.58 -55.30
N CYS A 305 -18.94 -50.30 -55.31
CA CYS A 305 -18.27 -49.59 -54.23
C CYS A 305 -18.19 -48.10 -54.55
N GLY A 306 -18.33 -47.27 -53.51
CA GLY A 306 -18.06 -45.84 -53.59
C GLY A 306 -16.57 -45.51 -53.82
N PRO A 307 -16.21 -44.21 -53.89
CA PRO A 307 -14.81 -43.78 -53.98
C PRO A 307 -14.02 -44.20 -52.73
N CYS A 308 -12.69 -44.27 -52.86
CA CYS A 308 -11.80 -44.49 -51.72
C CYS A 308 -11.92 -43.35 -50.69
N PRO A 309 -11.65 -43.62 -49.40
CA PRO A 309 -11.61 -42.58 -48.37
C PRO A 309 -10.58 -41.50 -48.69
N GLU A 310 -10.80 -40.29 -48.18
CA GLU A 310 -9.84 -39.18 -48.33
C GLU A 310 -8.44 -39.58 -47.81
N GLY A 311 -7.39 -39.09 -48.49
CA GLY A 311 -6.00 -39.52 -48.28
C GLY A 311 -5.64 -40.84 -48.96
N MET A 312 -6.57 -41.48 -49.68
CA MET A 312 -6.31 -42.74 -50.41
C MET A 312 -6.80 -42.68 -51.86
N SER A 313 -6.12 -43.39 -52.75
CA SER A 313 -6.48 -43.51 -54.16
C SER A 313 -6.75 -44.97 -54.55
N GLY A 314 -7.71 -45.20 -55.45
CA GLY A 314 -8.08 -46.55 -55.88
C GLY A 314 -9.48 -46.65 -56.48
N ASN A 315 -9.95 -47.88 -56.68
CA ASN A 315 -11.21 -48.19 -57.36
C ASN A 315 -12.37 -48.52 -56.38
N GLY A 316 -12.20 -48.24 -55.09
CA GLY A 316 -13.21 -48.50 -54.05
C GLY A 316 -13.23 -49.94 -53.50
N THR A 317 -12.68 -50.91 -54.22
CA THR A 317 -12.43 -52.28 -53.72
C THR A 317 -10.99 -52.45 -53.22
N HIS A 318 -10.03 -51.79 -53.88
CA HIS A 318 -8.65 -51.65 -53.43
C HIS A 318 -8.27 -50.16 -53.36
N CYS A 319 -7.89 -49.70 -52.17
CA CYS A 319 -7.43 -48.34 -51.91
C CYS A 319 -6.00 -48.37 -51.37
N GLN A 320 -5.14 -47.48 -51.88
CA GLN A 320 -3.76 -47.28 -51.45
C GLN A 320 -3.56 -45.87 -50.93
N ASP A 321 -2.67 -45.71 -49.97
CA ASP A 321 -2.34 -44.44 -49.34
C ASP A 321 -1.69 -43.45 -50.32
N ILE A 322 -2.01 -42.16 -50.18
CA ILE A 322 -1.36 -41.08 -50.92
C ILE A 322 -0.23 -40.54 -50.04
N ASP A 323 0.99 -40.47 -50.57
CA ASP A 323 2.09 -39.83 -49.84
C ASP A 323 2.06 -38.31 -50.07
N GLU A 324 1.41 -37.57 -49.17
CA GLU A 324 1.30 -36.11 -49.31
C GLU A 324 2.65 -35.40 -49.11
N CYS A 325 3.56 -35.96 -48.31
CA CYS A 325 4.87 -35.38 -48.02
C CYS A 325 5.77 -35.28 -49.26
N SER A 326 5.68 -36.28 -50.14
CA SER A 326 6.45 -36.30 -51.40
C SER A 326 5.97 -35.27 -52.44
N ILE A 327 4.77 -34.70 -52.28
CA ILE A 327 4.10 -33.88 -53.31
C ILE A 327 3.88 -32.43 -52.87
N ALA A 328 3.57 -32.15 -51.60
CA ALA A 328 3.06 -30.84 -51.17
C ALA A 328 4.06 -29.92 -50.46
N GLN A 329 5.23 -30.41 -50.00
CA GLN A 329 6.24 -29.63 -49.24
C GLN A 329 5.63 -28.70 -48.18
N THR A 330 4.85 -29.31 -47.29
CA THR A 330 3.94 -28.60 -46.38
C THR A 330 4.59 -28.11 -45.07
N CYS A 331 5.60 -28.81 -44.58
CA CYS A 331 6.25 -28.50 -43.31
C CYS A 331 7.31 -27.40 -43.46
N TYR A 332 7.65 -26.73 -42.35
CA TYR A 332 8.60 -25.60 -42.33
C TYR A 332 9.96 -25.98 -42.92
N SER A 333 10.43 -27.19 -42.58
CA SER A 333 11.60 -27.81 -43.21
C SER A 333 11.16 -28.94 -44.16
N PRO A 334 11.69 -29.04 -45.40
CA PRO A 334 11.30 -30.06 -46.37
C PRO A 334 11.51 -31.51 -45.90
N GLY A 335 12.40 -31.74 -44.93
CA GLY A 335 12.68 -33.06 -44.35
C GLY A 335 11.86 -33.42 -43.11
N ALA A 336 11.03 -32.49 -42.61
CA ALA A 336 10.25 -32.64 -41.37
C ALA A 336 8.84 -33.22 -41.59
N CYS A 337 8.51 -33.66 -42.80
CA CYS A 337 7.19 -34.23 -43.12
C CYS A 337 7.20 -35.75 -42.98
N ILE A 338 6.29 -36.28 -42.17
CA ILE A 338 6.09 -37.70 -41.94
C ILE A 338 4.77 -38.14 -42.56
N ASN A 339 4.84 -39.03 -43.56
CA ASN A 339 3.64 -39.61 -44.17
C ASN A 339 3.02 -40.68 -43.25
N THR A 340 1.70 -40.65 -43.09
CA THR A 340 0.92 -41.55 -42.23
C THR A 340 -0.18 -42.23 -43.04
N VAL A 341 -0.69 -43.37 -42.57
CA VAL A 341 -1.76 -44.07 -43.30
C VAL A 341 -3.04 -43.25 -43.23
N LYS A 342 -3.49 -42.73 -44.38
CA LYS A 342 -4.58 -41.76 -44.61
C LYS A 342 -4.24 -40.29 -44.37
N GLY A 343 -2.98 -39.86 -44.33
CA GLY A 343 -2.63 -38.43 -44.22
C GLY A 343 -1.17 -38.16 -43.89
N PHE A 344 -0.84 -36.97 -43.37
CA PHE A 344 0.54 -36.60 -43.02
C PHE A 344 0.63 -35.80 -41.71
N SER A 345 1.83 -35.77 -41.13
CA SER A 345 2.16 -34.98 -39.94
C SER A 345 3.52 -34.30 -40.10
N CYS A 346 3.61 -33.04 -39.71
CA CYS A 346 4.87 -32.31 -39.62
C CYS A 346 5.52 -32.49 -38.24
N GLU A 347 6.85 -32.49 -38.19
CA GLU A 347 7.60 -32.38 -36.94
C GLU A 347 7.43 -30.96 -36.32
N PRO A 348 7.67 -30.79 -35.00
CA PRO A 348 7.63 -29.48 -34.35
C PRO A 348 8.62 -28.47 -34.95
N CYS A 349 8.38 -27.18 -34.69
CA CYS A 349 9.30 -26.12 -35.11
C CYS A 349 10.71 -26.33 -34.51
N PRO A 350 11.77 -25.88 -35.21
CA PRO A 350 13.14 -25.95 -34.69
C PRO A 350 13.30 -25.21 -33.35
N PRO A 351 14.31 -25.57 -32.53
CA PRO A 351 14.63 -24.83 -31.30
C PRO A 351 14.81 -23.33 -31.57
N GLY A 352 14.28 -22.48 -30.69
CA GLY A 352 14.24 -21.01 -30.85
C GLY A 352 13.05 -20.49 -31.66
N PHE A 353 12.20 -21.38 -32.19
CA PHE A 353 10.99 -21.00 -32.90
C PHE A 353 9.75 -21.70 -32.33
N TRP A 354 8.63 -20.98 -32.29
CA TRP A 354 7.34 -21.50 -31.90
C TRP A 354 6.36 -21.49 -33.07
N GLY A 355 5.56 -22.56 -33.19
CA GLY A 355 4.50 -22.62 -34.17
C GLY A 355 3.55 -23.80 -33.88
N PRO A 356 2.28 -23.69 -34.30
CA PRO A 356 1.30 -24.75 -34.07
C PRO A 356 1.65 -26.03 -34.84
N PRO A 357 1.37 -27.22 -34.28
CA PRO A 357 1.60 -28.49 -34.98
C PRO A 357 0.66 -28.62 -36.19
N LEU A 358 1.18 -29.09 -37.32
CA LEU A 358 0.41 -29.28 -38.56
C LEU A 358 0.29 -30.76 -38.90
N PHE A 359 -0.95 -31.25 -38.94
CA PHE A 359 -1.32 -32.58 -39.43
C PHE A 359 -2.62 -32.51 -40.22
N GLY A 360 -2.80 -33.40 -41.19
CA GLY A 360 -3.97 -33.35 -42.05
C GLY A 360 -4.11 -34.56 -42.96
N VAL A 361 -5.27 -34.65 -43.63
CA VAL A 361 -5.63 -35.76 -44.50
C VAL A 361 -5.87 -35.24 -45.91
N GLY A 362 -5.25 -35.87 -46.91
CA GLY A 362 -5.51 -35.58 -48.31
C GLY A 362 -4.62 -34.48 -48.90
N LEU A 363 -4.36 -34.63 -50.20
CA LEU A 363 -3.38 -33.84 -50.94
C LEU A 363 -3.78 -32.36 -51.11
N GLU A 364 -5.07 -32.04 -51.16
CA GLU A 364 -5.55 -30.66 -51.31
C GLU A 364 -5.35 -29.85 -50.02
N TYR A 365 -5.58 -30.49 -48.87
CA TYR A 365 -5.31 -29.90 -47.56
C TYR A 365 -3.81 -29.63 -47.36
N ALA A 366 -2.96 -30.59 -47.74
CA ALA A 366 -1.50 -30.47 -47.66
C ALA A 366 -0.96 -29.30 -48.49
N LYS A 367 -1.54 -29.00 -49.66
CA LYS A 367 -1.08 -27.89 -50.51
C LYS A 367 -1.48 -26.50 -50.00
N ASN A 368 -2.61 -26.41 -49.31
CA ASN A 368 -3.21 -25.15 -48.91
C ASN A 368 -2.82 -24.69 -47.50
N ASN A 369 -2.38 -25.62 -46.64
CA ASN A 369 -1.97 -25.32 -45.27
C ASN A 369 -0.49 -25.61 -45.14
N LYS A 370 0.32 -24.61 -44.76
CA LYS A 370 1.77 -24.74 -44.53
C LYS A 370 2.09 -24.47 -43.07
N GLN A 371 3.12 -25.12 -42.55
CA GLN A 371 3.57 -24.90 -41.17
C GLN A 371 4.33 -23.57 -41.08
N GLU A 372 3.86 -22.68 -40.21
CA GLU A 372 4.50 -21.41 -39.90
C GLU A 372 5.18 -21.50 -38.53
N CYS A 373 6.43 -21.03 -38.46
CA CYS A 373 7.23 -20.98 -37.24
C CYS A 373 7.70 -19.54 -37.03
N PHE A 374 7.46 -18.99 -35.85
CA PHE A 374 7.81 -17.63 -35.43
C PHE A 374 8.96 -17.67 -34.44
N ASP A 375 9.79 -16.63 -34.44
CA ASP A 375 10.88 -16.46 -33.50
C ASP A 375 10.37 -16.33 -32.05
N ILE A 376 11.04 -16.95 -31.09
CA ILE A 376 10.74 -16.77 -29.66
C ILE A 376 11.65 -15.65 -29.16
N ASP A 377 11.08 -14.58 -28.63
CA ASP A 377 11.88 -13.53 -27.98
C ASP A 377 12.23 -13.94 -26.56
N GLU A 378 13.39 -14.58 -26.39
CA GLU A 378 13.83 -15.08 -25.09
C GLU A 378 14.14 -13.95 -24.10
N CYS A 379 14.38 -12.71 -24.57
CA CYS A 379 14.61 -11.57 -23.68
C CYS A 379 13.33 -11.08 -22.99
N THR A 380 12.15 -11.40 -23.53
CA THR A 380 10.85 -10.98 -22.95
C THR A 380 10.09 -12.12 -22.31
N GLU A 381 10.24 -13.34 -22.82
CA GLU A 381 9.48 -14.51 -22.37
C GLU A 381 10.20 -15.31 -21.26
N ASP A 382 11.53 -15.17 -21.14
CA ASP A 382 12.33 -15.85 -20.11
C ASP A 382 13.14 -14.85 -19.28
N ALA A 383 12.70 -14.62 -18.04
CA ALA A 383 13.37 -13.72 -17.09
C ALA A 383 14.82 -14.15 -16.76
N HIS A 384 15.19 -15.41 -17.01
CA HIS A 384 16.52 -15.97 -16.73
C HIS A 384 17.36 -16.20 -17.98
N ALA A 385 16.96 -15.65 -19.14
CA ALA A 385 17.72 -15.81 -20.39
C ALA A 385 19.17 -15.29 -20.25
N CYS A 386 19.36 -14.16 -19.55
CA CYS A 386 20.67 -13.61 -19.21
C CYS A 386 20.82 -13.49 -17.69
N ALA A 387 22.06 -13.31 -17.21
CA ALA A 387 22.28 -12.96 -15.81
C ALA A 387 21.51 -11.66 -15.45
N PRO A 388 21.00 -11.52 -14.21
CA PRO A 388 20.27 -10.33 -13.77
C PRO A 388 21.06 -9.04 -14.04
N HIS A 389 20.35 -7.96 -14.34
CA HIS A 389 20.93 -6.64 -14.70
C HIS A 389 21.93 -6.67 -15.87
N THR A 390 21.77 -7.60 -16.83
CA THR A 390 22.54 -7.67 -18.08
C THR A 390 21.73 -7.17 -19.29
N ILE A 391 22.39 -6.61 -20.30
CA ILE A 391 21.72 -6.20 -21.55
C ILE A 391 21.43 -7.42 -22.42
N CYS A 392 20.16 -7.83 -22.56
CA CYS A 392 19.74 -8.89 -23.49
C CYS A 392 19.41 -8.32 -24.87
N THR A 393 19.81 -8.99 -25.94
CA THR A 393 19.39 -8.63 -27.30
C THR A 393 18.93 -9.86 -28.06
N ASN A 394 17.67 -9.84 -28.50
CA ASN A 394 17.06 -10.93 -29.25
C ASN A 394 17.62 -11.01 -30.69
N SER A 395 17.70 -12.21 -31.25
CA SER A 395 18.06 -12.49 -32.64
C SER A 395 17.21 -13.64 -33.21
N ILE A 396 17.09 -13.71 -34.53
CA ILE A 396 16.19 -14.71 -35.13
C ILE A 396 16.68 -16.14 -34.82
N GLY A 397 15.93 -16.87 -34.02
CA GLY A 397 16.13 -18.23 -33.53
C GLY A 397 17.04 -18.35 -32.30
N SER A 398 17.44 -17.24 -31.65
CA SER A 398 18.37 -17.23 -30.50
C SER A 398 18.50 -15.84 -29.86
N PHE A 399 19.07 -15.72 -28.67
CA PHE A 399 19.39 -14.43 -28.05
C PHE A 399 20.89 -14.28 -27.78
N ARG A 400 21.35 -13.04 -27.57
CA ARG A 400 22.73 -12.74 -27.12
C ARG A 400 22.71 -11.82 -25.90
N CYS A 401 23.43 -12.23 -24.87
CA CYS A 401 23.62 -11.46 -23.65
C CYS A 401 24.86 -10.57 -23.76
N GLY A 402 24.70 -9.29 -23.47
CA GLY A 402 25.74 -8.26 -23.43
C GLY A 402 26.45 -8.16 -22.08
N GLY A 403 27.01 -6.98 -21.81
CA GLY A 403 27.58 -6.65 -20.50
C GLY A 403 26.50 -6.23 -19.48
N CYS A 404 26.93 -6.02 -18.24
CA CYS A 404 26.08 -5.47 -17.19
C CYS A 404 25.54 -4.08 -17.58
N LYS A 405 24.31 -3.79 -17.18
CA LYS A 405 23.70 -2.46 -17.27
C LYS A 405 24.56 -1.44 -16.49
N VAL A 406 24.43 -0.16 -16.83
CA VAL A 406 25.10 0.93 -16.11
C VAL A 406 24.68 0.88 -14.64
N GLY A 407 25.61 1.07 -13.71
CA GLY A 407 25.36 0.90 -12.26
C GLY A 407 25.82 -0.46 -11.69
N TYR A 408 25.99 -1.49 -12.52
CA TYR A 408 26.36 -2.83 -12.08
C TYR A 408 27.78 -3.23 -12.55
N LEU A 409 28.44 -4.13 -11.81
CA LEU A 409 29.78 -4.65 -12.13
C LEU A 409 29.75 -6.17 -12.05
N GLY A 410 30.26 -6.86 -13.07
CA GLY A 410 30.25 -8.31 -13.08
C GLY A 410 30.39 -8.91 -14.46
N ASN A 411 30.05 -10.19 -14.57
CA ASN A 411 30.04 -10.94 -15.81
C ASN A 411 28.89 -11.97 -15.78
N GLN A 412 28.65 -12.64 -16.90
CA GLN A 412 27.57 -13.64 -17.00
C GLN A 412 27.78 -14.91 -16.16
N THR A 413 28.94 -15.06 -15.50
CA THR A 413 29.31 -16.24 -14.70
C THR A 413 29.17 -15.98 -13.19
N THR A 414 29.37 -14.73 -12.75
CA THR A 414 29.26 -14.30 -11.34
C THR A 414 28.00 -13.49 -11.07
N GLY A 415 27.22 -13.13 -12.10
CA GLY A 415 26.15 -12.15 -11.98
C GLY A 415 26.67 -10.71 -12.02
N CYS A 416 25.76 -9.75 -12.21
CA CYS A 416 26.05 -8.32 -12.16
C CYS A 416 25.65 -7.81 -10.78
N VAL A 417 26.62 -7.40 -9.97
CA VAL A 417 26.36 -6.85 -8.62
C VAL A 417 26.26 -5.32 -8.69
N PRO A 418 25.43 -4.69 -7.85
CA PRO A 418 25.33 -3.25 -7.78
C PRO A 418 26.66 -2.63 -7.32
N ARG A 419 27.04 -1.49 -7.90
CA ARG A 419 28.28 -0.77 -7.54
C ARG A 419 28.01 0.12 -6.33
N HIS A 420 28.94 0.17 -5.39
CA HIS A 420 28.86 1.08 -4.22
C HIS A 420 29.42 2.49 -4.46
N SER A 421 29.92 2.82 -5.66
CA SER A 421 30.52 4.15 -5.91
C SER A 421 30.47 4.59 -7.37
N CYS A 422 30.03 5.83 -7.57
CA CYS A 422 30.01 6.52 -8.87
C CYS A 422 31.41 6.80 -9.45
N ALA A 423 32.47 6.75 -8.64
CA ALA A 423 33.84 7.12 -9.03
C ALA A 423 34.47 6.21 -10.11
N THR A 424 33.89 5.05 -10.38
CA THR A 424 34.38 4.07 -11.36
C THR A 424 33.48 3.94 -12.60
N LEU A 425 32.48 4.82 -12.76
CA LEU A 425 31.65 4.87 -13.95
C LEU A 425 32.49 5.29 -15.16
N SER A 426 32.37 4.53 -16.26
CA SER A 426 33.07 4.82 -17.52
C SER A 426 32.51 6.07 -18.23
N PHE A 427 31.29 6.46 -17.85
CA PHE A 427 30.55 7.64 -18.30
C PHE A 427 29.63 8.07 -17.14
N ASN A 428 29.72 9.32 -16.70
CA ASN A 428 28.80 9.89 -15.70
C ASN A 428 27.57 10.42 -16.46
N PRO A 429 26.35 9.88 -16.22
CA PRO A 429 25.13 10.34 -16.89
C PRO A 429 24.64 11.72 -16.40
N CYS A 430 25.11 12.18 -15.25
CA CYS A 430 24.64 13.42 -14.64
C CYS A 430 25.24 14.67 -15.28
N ASP A 431 24.56 15.81 -15.11
CA ASP A 431 25.05 17.11 -15.52
C ASP A 431 26.39 17.45 -14.84
N ALA A 432 27.17 18.38 -15.42
CA ALA A 432 28.41 18.86 -14.80
C ALA A 432 28.18 19.53 -13.43
N ASN A 433 26.99 20.10 -13.22
CA ASN A 433 26.53 20.69 -11.97
C ASN A 433 25.61 19.75 -11.18
N GLY A 434 25.53 18.48 -11.56
CA GLY A 434 24.89 17.43 -10.77
C GLY A 434 25.92 16.47 -10.17
N HIS A 435 25.51 15.73 -9.16
CA HIS A 435 26.25 14.61 -8.63
C HIS A 435 25.43 13.33 -8.70
N CYS A 436 26.15 12.22 -8.81
CA CYS A 436 25.60 10.88 -8.90
C CYS A 436 25.34 10.34 -7.49
N VAL A 437 24.15 9.81 -7.28
CA VAL A 437 23.74 9.08 -6.09
C VAL A 437 23.40 7.66 -6.52
N ILE A 438 23.76 6.69 -5.69
CA ILE A 438 23.43 5.28 -5.93
C ILE A 438 22.30 4.94 -4.98
N GLU A 439 21.20 4.49 -5.54
CA GLU A 439 20.00 4.09 -4.80
C GLU A 439 20.16 2.68 -4.22
N ARG A 440 19.24 2.29 -3.31
CA ARG A 440 19.27 0.97 -2.65
C ARG A 440 19.26 -0.20 -3.63
N ASN A 441 18.47 -0.09 -4.70
CA ASN A 441 18.38 -1.08 -5.78
C ASN A 441 19.64 -1.14 -6.68
N GLY A 442 20.62 -0.25 -6.46
CA GLY A 442 21.85 -0.14 -7.24
C GLY A 442 21.74 0.67 -8.53
N GLU A 443 20.57 1.27 -8.79
CA GLU A 443 20.41 2.24 -9.87
C GLU A 443 21.15 3.54 -9.55
N VAL A 444 21.52 4.25 -10.63
CA VAL A 444 22.21 5.53 -10.53
C VAL A 444 21.18 6.62 -10.75
N SER A 445 20.93 7.43 -9.73
CA SER A 445 20.16 8.66 -9.80
C SER A 445 21.10 9.88 -9.86
N CYS A 446 20.61 10.98 -10.39
CA CYS A 446 21.34 12.23 -10.47
C CYS A 446 20.60 13.30 -9.67
N MET A 447 21.34 14.06 -8.86
CA MET A 447 20.82 15.19 -8.11
C MET A 447 21.64 16.44 -8.44
N CYS A 448 20.96 17.57 -8.65
CA CYS A 448 21.66 18.84 -8.87
C CYS A 448 22.40 19.27 -7.59
N ASN A 449 23.54 19.93 -7.75
CA ASN A 449 24.29 20.49 -6.61
C ASN A 449 23.56 21.73 -6.05
N VAL A 450 23.88 22.11 -4.82
CA VAL A 450 23.32 23.32 -4.19
C VAL A 450 23.58 24.56 -5.05
N GLY A 451 22.55 25.40 -5.23
CA GLY A 451 22.54 26.54 -6.15
C GLY A 451 22.21 26.16 -7.60
N TRP A 452 21.79 24.91 -7.84
CA TRP A 452 21.30 24.43 -9.12
C TRP A 452 20.02 23.58 -8.93
N ALA A 453 19.10 23.70 -9.89
CA ALA A 453 17.85 22.95 -9.91
C ALA A 453 17.63 22.25 -11.25
N GLY A 454 16.83 21.17 -11.26
CA GLY A 454 16.60 20.35 -12.44
C GLY A 454 16.33 18.89 -12.09
N ASN A 455 16.39 18.02 -13.09
CA ASN A 455 16.22 16.57 -12.93
C ASN A 455 17.53 15.81 -12.67
N GLY A 456 18.64 16.53 -12.42
CA GLY A 456 19.97 15.97 -12.19
C GLY A 456 20.75 15.62 -13.46
N GLU A 457 20.08 15.20 -14.53
CA GLU A 457 20.69 15.03 -15.86
C GLU A 457 20.88 16.36 -16.58
N THR A 458 19.99 17.32 -16.33
CA THR A 458 20.05 18.70 -16.78
C THR A 458 19.83 19.59 -15.57
N CYS A 459 20.82 20.41 -15.23
CA CYS A 459 20.77 21.34 -14.10
C CYS A 459 20.93 22.79 -14.59
N GLY A 460 20.08 23.67 -14.10
CA GLY A 460 20.07 25.12 -14.32
C GLY A 460 20.42 25.88 -13.05
N THR A 461 20.72 27.17 -13.17
CA THR A 461 20.95 28.03 -12.01
C THR A 461 19.67 28.16 -11.19
N ASP A 462 19.83 28.11 -9.87
CA ASP A 462 18.78 28.27 -8.88
C ASP A 462 19.32 29.32 -7.87
N THR A 463 18.86 30.56 -8.03
CA THR A 463 19.43 31.73 -7.35
C THR A 463 19.07 31.76 -5.86
N ASP A 464 17.82 31.44 -5.54
CA ASP A 464 17.26 31.51 -4.21
C ASP A 464 17.13 30.14 -3.52
N ILE A 465 17.54 29.06 -4.20
CA ILE A 465 17.80 27.72 -3.67
C ILE A 465 16.52 27.02 -3.20
N ASP A 466 15.40 27.27 -3.85
CA ASP A 466 14.11 26.67 -3.52
C ASP A 466 13.83 25.35 -4.29
N GLY A 467 14.72 24.99 -5.22
CA GLY A 467 14.62 23.79 -6.03
C GLY A 467 13.97 23.99 -7.41
N TYR A 468 13.75 25.24 -7.84
CA TYR A 468 13.34 25.58 -9.20
C TYR A 468 14.39 26.42 -9.91
N PRO A 469 14.64 26.18 -11.21
CA PRO A 469 15.64 26.94 -11.94
C PRO A 469 15.09 28.31 -12.38
N ASP A 470 15.96 29.33 -12.40
CA ASP A 470 15.62 30.70 -12.81
C ASP A 470 15.00 30.77 -14.23
N HIS A 471 15.31 29.77 -15.06
CA HIS A 471 14.86 29.63 -16.44
C HIS A 471 14.47 28.19 -16.74
N SER A 472 13.44 28.01 -17.57
CA SER A 472 12.97 26.68 -17.97
C SER A 472 14.06 25.87 -18.67
N LEU A 473 14.21 24.61 -18.25
CA LEU A 473 15.23 23.68 -18.73
C LEU A 473 14.65 22.67 -19.74
N PRO A 474 15.43 22.24 -20.74
CA PRO A 474 14.98 21.30 -21.77
C PRO A 474 15.02 19.83 -21.29
N CYS A 475 14.34 19.52 -20.19
CA CYS A 475 14.27 18.17 -19.65
C CYS A 475 13.32 17.29 -20.45
N MET A 476 13.76 16.07 -20.78
CA MET A 476 13.00 15.13 -21.63
C MET A 476 11.82 14.46 -20.92
N ASP A 477 11.89 14.39 -19.60
CA ASP A 477 10.96 13.76 -18.66
C ASP A 477 9.83 14.69 -18.19
N ASN A 478 9.85 15.97 -18.61
CA ASN A 478 8.90 17.00 -18.20
C ASN A 478 8.79 17.15 -16.67
N ASN A 479 9.91 16.96 -15.97
CA ASN A 479 10.01 17.07 -14.52
C ASN A 479 9.55 18.47 -14.01
N LYS A 480 8.85 18.52 -12.86
CA LYS A 480 8.39 19.78 -12.23
C LYS A 480 9.56 20.73 -11.96
N HIS A 481 10.69 20.19 -11.51
CA HIS A 481 11.92 20.95 -11.19
C HIS A 481 12.69 21.45 -12.43
N CYS A 482 12.14 21.28 -13.64
CA CYS A 482 12.68 21.87 -14.86
C CYS A 482 11.85 23.05 -15.38
N LYS A 483 10.72 23.35 -14.73
CA LYS A 483 9.93 24.55 -15.02
C LYS A 483 10.65 25.77 -14.48
N GLN A 484 10.41 26.91 -15.14
CA GLN A 484 10.94 28.17 -14.65
C GLN A 484 10.31 28.53 -13.31
N ASP A 485 11.12 29.01 -12.39
CA ASP A 485 10.68 29.62 -11.14
C ASP A 485 9.86 30.91 -11.39
N ASN A 486 8.70 30.99 -10.76
CA ASN A 486 7.80 32.16 -10.78
C ASN A 486 8.19 33.26 -9.76
N CYS A 487 9.15 33.02 -8.85
CA CYS A 487 9.72 34.03 -7.94
C CYS A 487 11.24 33.94 -7.75
N VAL A 488 12.00 34.01 -8.85
CA VAL A 488 13.49 33.93 -9.00
C VAL A 488 14.41 34.41 -7.84
N PHE A 489 13.97 35.34 -6.98
CA PHE A 489 14.80 35.89 -5.90
C PHE A 489 14.23 35.67 -4.48
N THR A 490 13.03 35.09 -4.37
CA THR A 490 12.34 34.90 -3.10
C THR A 490 11.87 33.45 -3.04
N PRO A 491 12.46 32.62 -2.16
CA PRO A 491 12.16 31.20 -2.12
C PRO A 491 10.67 30.93 -1.93
N ASN A 492 10.09 30.16 -2.85
CA ASN A 492 8.70 29.72 -2.80
C ASN A 492 8.57 28.33 -3.42
N SER A 493 9.21 27.35 -2.79
CA SER A 493 9.37 25.98 -3.27
C SER A 493 8.06 25.23 -3.64
N GLY A 494 6.90 25.74 -3.24
CA GLY A 494 5.60 25.24 -3.69
C GLY A 494 5.19 25.71 -5.09
N GLN A 495 5.72 26.86 -5.53
CA GLN A 495 5.37 27.63 -6.73
C GLN A 495 3.87 27.99 -6.79
N GLU A 496 3.26 28.29 -5.65
CA GLU A 496 1.89 28.77 -5.58
C GLU A 496 1.74 30.08 -6.40
N ASP A 497 0.66 30.14 -7.18
CA ASP A 497 0.31 31.19 -8.16
C ASP A 497 -1.21 31.14 -8.35
N GLU A 498 -1.93 31.88 -7.51
CA GLU A 498 -3.39 31.81 -7.39
C GLU A 498 -4.10 32.37 -8.64
N ASP A 499 -3.68 33.52 -9.15
CA ASP A 499 -4.31 34.17 -10.31
C ASP A 499 -3.79 33.63 -11.67
N ASN A 500 -2.74 32.80 -11.64
CA ASN A 500 -2.09 32.16 -12.79
C ASN A 500 -1.47 33.16 -13.79
N ASP A 501 -0.96 34.29 -13.32
CA ASP A 501 -0.30 35.29 -14.15
C ASP A 501 1.20 35.00 -14.42
N GLN A 502 1.73 33.90 -13.84
CA GLN A 502 3.13 33.44 -13.87
C GLN A 502 4.07 34.17 -12.89
N ILE A 503 3.55 35.01 -12.01
CA ILE A 503 4.24 35.57 -10.86
C ILE A 503 3.75 34.78 -9.63
N GLY A 504 4.68 34.25 -8.83
CA GLY A 504 4.28 33.47 -7.66
C GLY A 504 3.74 34.38 -6.55
N ASP A 505 2.85 33.82 -5.72
CA ASP A 505 2.14 34.56 -4.66
C ASP A 505 3.09 35.32 -3.71
N GLN A 506 4.30 34.77 -3.51
CA GLN A 506 5.30 35.29 -2.58
C GLN A 506 6.02 36.54 -3.09
N CYS A 507 6.06 36.76 -4.41
CA CYS A 507 6.67 37.93 -5.04
C CYS A 507 5.69 38.80 -5.82
N ASP A 508 4.40 38.44 -5.83
CA ASP A 508 3.33 39.24 -6.41
C ASP A 508 2.92 40.42 -5.50
N GLU A 509 2.58 41.56 -6.11
CA GLU A 509 1.98 42.71 -5.44
C GLU A 509 0.45 42.56 -5.24
N ASP A 510 -0.22 41.72 -6.03
CA ASP A 510 -1.69 41.51 -6.11
C ASP A 510 -1.98 40.02 -6.43
N ALA A 511 -1.79 39.14 -5.44
CA ALA A 511 -1.66 37.70 -5.67
C ALA A 511 -2.93 37.01 -6.20
N ASP A 512 -4.11 37.61 -6.01
CA ASP A 512 -5.38 37.07 -6.50
C ASP A 512 -5.94 37.84 -7.72
N GLY A 513 -5.20 38.86 -8.20
CA GLY A 513 -5.53 39.65 -9.38
C GLY A 513 -6.83 40.46 -9.27
N ASP A 514 -7.29 40.78 -8.06
CA ASP A 514 -8.54 41.50 -7.86
C ASP A 514 -8.40 43.03 -8.04
N GLY A 515 -7.16 43.52 -8.08
CA GLY A 515 -6.81 44.93 -8.27
C GLY A 515 -6.57 45.69 -6.97
N ILE A 516 -6.59 45.02 -5.83
CA ILE A 516 -6.24 45.53 -4.50
C ILE A 516 -4.89 44.93 -4.13
N LYS A 517 -3.97 45.78 -3.65
CA LYS A 517 -2.63 45.30 -3.32
C LYS A 517 -2.66 44.44 -2.07
N ASN A 518 -1.81 43.41 -2.00
CA ASN A 518 -1.68 42.49 -0.86
C ASN A 518 -1.60 43.16 0.53
N VAL A 519 -1.02 44.37 0.62
CA VAL A 519 -0.87 45.11 1.89
C VAL A 519 -2.12 45.88 2.32
N GLU A 520 -3.05 46.13 1.39
CA GLU A 520 -4.34 46.79 1.61
C GLU A 520 -5.52 45.80 1.56
N ASP A 521 -5.25 44.59 1.09
CA ASP A 521 -6.22 43.52 0.88
C ASP A 521 -6.39 42.66 2.15
N ASN A 522 -7.63 42.53 2.62
CA ASN A 522 -7.99 41.66 3.73
C ASN A 522 -8.23 40.19 3.33
N CYS A 523 -8.13 39.84 2.05
CA CYS A 523 -8.18 38.47 1.52
C CYS A 523 -7.15 38.24 0.41
N ARG A 524 -5.86 38.35 0.75
CA ARG A 524 -4.71 38.26 -0.17
C ARG A 524 -4.76 37.17 -1.27
N LEU A 525 -5.37 36.02 -1.00
CA LEU A 525 -5.42 34.87 -1.92
C LEU A 525 -6.84 34.60 -2.46
N VAL A 526 -7.82 35.47 -2.20
CA VAL A 526 -9.22 35.26 -2.59
C VAL A 526 -9.88 36.56 -3.04
N SER A 527 -10.03 36.71 -4.36
CA SER A 527 -10.52 37.95 -4.98
C SER A 527 -11.82 38.48 -4.34
N ASN A 528 -11.74 39.64 -3.69
CA ASN A 528 -12.84 40.29 -2.97
C ASN A 528 -12.81 41.83 -3.08
N LYS A 529 -13.09 42.33 -4.28
CA LYS A 529 -13.09 43.78 -4.60
C LYS A 529 -13.97 44.68 -3.70
N ASP A 530 -14.89 44.12 -2.94
CA ASP A 530 -15.73 44.85 -1.99
C ASP A 530 -15.09 45.04 -0.61
N GLN A 531 -14.04 44.26 -0.28
CA GLN A 531 -13.32 44.25 0.99
C GLN A 531 -14.26 44.16 2.19
N GLN A 532 -15.38 43.47 2.04
CA GLN A 532 -16.36 43.34 3.11
C GLN A 532 -15.74 42.54 4.28
N ASN A 533 -15.90 43.04 5.50
CA ASN A 533 -15.44 42.40 6.72
C ASN A 533 -16.46 42.70 7.83
N SER A 534 -17.23 41.68 8.22
CA SER A 534 -18.44 41.79 9.04
C SER A 534 -18.15 41.87 10.54
N ASP A 535 -17.06 41.27 11.01
CA ASP A 535 -16.68 41.25 12.43
C ASP A 535 -15.44 42.10 12.77
N SER A 536 -14.82 42.67 11.73
CA SER A 536 -13.70 43.60 11.78
C SER A 536 -12.40 42.99 12.29
N ASP A 537 -12.17 41.70 12.06
CA ASP A 537 -10.87 41.07 12.28
C ASP A 537 -9.89 41.34 11.11
N SER A 538 -8.80 40.57 10.97
CA SER A 538 -7.81 40.81 9.90
C SER A 538 -8.20 40.21 8.54
N PHE A 539 -9.21 39.35 8.49
CA PHE A 539 -9.65 38.62 7.30
C PHE A 539 -10.99 39.16 6.78
N GLY A 540 -11.15 39.23 5.47
CA GLY A 540 -12.43 39.63 4.85
C GLY A 540 -13.43 38.48 4.77
N ASP A 541 -14.72 38.79 4.65
CA ASP A 541 -15.82 37.80 4.58
C ASP A 541 -15.64 36.75 3.47
N ALA A 542 -14.82 37.03 2.45
CA ALA A 542 -14.57 36.15 1.32
C ALA A 542 -13.61 35.00 1.62
N CYS A 543 -12.67 35.22 2.54
CA CYS A 543 -11.63 34.27 2.94
C CYS A 543 -11.69 33.89 4.42
N ASP A 544 -12.56 34.54 5.19
CA ASP A 544 -12.77 34.24 6.60
C ASP A 544 -13.61 32.97 6.77
N ASN A 545 -13.04 31.96 7.42
CA ASN A 545 -13.73 30.71 7.76
C ASN A 545 -14.73 30.85 8.92
N CYS A 546 -14.78 32.01 9.59
CA CYS A 546 -15.79 32.40 10.57
C CYS A 546 -16.28 33.86 10.40
N PRO A 547 -17.02 34.20 9.31
CA PRO A 547 -17.35 35.59 8.90
C PRO A 547 -18.09 36.50 9.89
N ASN A 548 -18.48 36.01 11.06
CA ASN A 548 -19.20 36.80 12.06
C ASN A 548 -18.58 36.71 13.47
N VAL A 549 -17.44 36.03 13.61
CA VAL A 549 -16.78 35.76 14.89
C VAL A 549 -15.27 35.95 14.68
N PRO A 550 -14.68 37.01 15.27
CA PRO A 550 -13.27 37.33 15.03
C PRO A 550 -12.33 36.17 15.36
N ASN A 551 -11.50 35.75 14.41
CA ASN A 551 -10.52 34.67 14.55
C ASN A 551 -9.32 34.88 13.61
N THR A 552 -8.39 35.73 14.06
CA THR A 552 -7.19 36.11 13.30
C THR A 552 -6.19 34.98 13.05
N ASP A 553 -6.35 33.83 13.68
CA ASP A 553 -5.55 32.63 13.44
C ASP A 553 -6.14 31.74 12.34
N GLN A 554 -7.39 31.97 11.94
CA GLN A 554 -8.13 31.21 10.90
C GLN A 554 -8.02 29.70 11.10
N LYS A 555 -7.87 29.24 12.35
CA LYS A 555 -7.64 27.84 12.65
C LYS A 555 -8.88 27.00 12.33
N ASP A 556 -8.66 25.88 11.63
CA ASP A 556 -9.68 24.91 11.22
C ASP A 556 -9.10 23.50 11.45
N THR A 557 -9.45 22.89 12.59
CA THR A 557 -8.82 21.65 13.06
C THR A 557 -9.19 20.43 12.20
N ASP A 558 -10.42 20.33 11.70
CA ASP A 558 -10.88 19.21 10.86
C ASP A 558 -10.81 19.51 9.34
N ASN A 559 -10.39 20.72 8.97
CA ASN A 559 -10.26 21.21 7.60
C ASN A 559 -11.57 21.13 6.81
N ASN A 560 -12.71 21.33 7.47
CA ASN A 560 -14.03 21.29 6.82
C ASN A 560 -14.41 22.63 6.15
N GLY A 561 -13.61 23.68 6.34
CA GLY A 561 -13.81 25.04 5.82
C GLY A 561 -14.56 25.96 6.78
N GLN A 562 -14.90 25.51 7.99
CA GLN A 562 -15.48 26.29 9.07
C GLN A 562 -14.47 26.39 10.21
N GLY A 563 -14.11 27.61 10.62
CA GLY A 563 -13.08 27.80 11.64
C GLY A 563 -13.51 27.34 13.04
N ASP A 564 -12.51 26.99 13.86
CA ASP A 564 -12.68 26.53 15.25
C ASP A 564 -13.53 27.51 16.08
N ALA A 565 -13.44 28.82 15.79
CA ALA A 565 -14.14 29.87 16.53
C ALA A 565 -15.67 29.85 16.38
N CYS A 566 -16.17 29.29 15.28
CA CYS A 566 -17.59 29.23 14.97
C CYS A 566 -18.11 27.80 14.73
N ASP A 567 -17.24 26.79 14.69
CA ASP A 567 -17.63 25.39 14.65
C ASP A 567 -18.09 24.87 16.04
N ASN A 568 -19.11 24.01 16.05
CA ASN A 568 -19.63 23.36 17.24
C ASN A 568 -19.04 21.95 17.45
N ASP A 569 -18.25 21.45 16.51
CA ASP A 569 -17.62 20.12 16.46
C ASP A 569 -16.26 20.26 15.72
N ILE A 570 -15.28 20.89 16.39
CA ILE A 570 -14.05 21.39 15.72
C ILE A 570 -13.15 20.26 15.18
N ASP A 571 -13.28 19.04 15.67
CA ASP A 571 -12.49 17.89 15.20
C ASP A 571 -13.28 16.94 14.27
N GLY A 572 -14.57 17.23 14.04
CA GLY A 572 -15.42 16.53 13.08
C GLY A 572 -15.69 15.06 13.44
N ASP A 573 -15.54 14.68 14.71
CA ASP A 573 -15.73 13.31 15.18
C ASP A 573 -17.22 12.92 15.36
N GLY A 574 -18.10 13.93 15.32
CA GLY A 574 -19.55 13.83 15.44
C GLY A 574 -20.09 14.13 16.84
N ILE A 575 -19.24 14.62 17.76
CA ILE A 575 -19.57 14.92 19.14
C ILE A 575 -19.38 16.43 19.36
N PRO A 576 -20.44 17.17 19.75
CA PRO A 576 -20.29 18.61 19.93
C PRO A 576 -19.25 18.97 21.01
N ASN A 577 -18.47 20.03 20.78
CA ASN A 577 -17.35 20.49 21.63
C ASN A 577 -17.62 20.48 23.15
N PHE A 578 -18.86 20.75 23.56
CA PHE A 578 -19.25 20.84 24.98
C PHE A 578 -19.59 19.49 25.63
N LEU A 579 -19.76 18.44 24.84
CA LEU A 579 -19.96 17.05 25.27
C LEU A 579 -18.71 16.19 25.04
N ASP A 580 -17.78 16.70 24.27
CA ASP A 580 -16.55 16.03 23.88
C ASP A 580 -15.49 16.12 24.98
N ASN A 581 -14.91 14.98 25.34
CA ASN A 581 -13.78 14.88 26.27
C ASN A 581 -12.40 15.09 25.59
N CYS A 582 -12.35 15.17 24.26
CA CYS A 582 -11.19 15.58 23.48
C CYS A 582 -11.58 16.52 22.32
N PRO A 583 -12.02 17.76 22.61
CA PRO A 583 -12.60 18.63 21.58
C PRO A 583 -11.74 18.85 20.33
N LYS A 584 -10.41 18.67 20.39
CA LYS A 584 -9.48 18.95 19.27
C LYS A 584 -8.95 17.69 18.60
N ILE A 585 -9.26 16.49 19.08
CA ILE A 585 -8.66 15.24 18.61
C ILE A 585 -9.76 14.22 18.39
N PRO A 586 -10.00 13.80 17.12
CA PRO A 586 -11.14 12.96 16.79
C PRO A 586 -11.16 11.66 17.58
N ASN A 587 -12.10 11.52 18.51
CA ASN A 587 -12.22 10.33 19.34
C ASN A 587 -13.69 9.87 19.50
N PRO A 588 -14.33 9.35 18.42
CA PRO A 588 -15.77 9.07 18.41
C PRO A 588 -16.26 8.07 19.48
N MET A 589 -15.33 7.35 20.11
CA MET A 589 -15.59 6.38 21.17
C MET A 589 -15.60 7.00 22.58
N GLN A 590 -15.11 8.24 22.76
CA GLN A 590 -15.04 8.97 24.03
C GLN A 590 -14.52 8.10 25.17
N THR A 591 -13.43 7.38 24.89
CA THR A 591 -12.82 6.50 25.91
C THR A 591 -12.09 7.39 26.90
N ASP A 592 -12.30 7.11 28.18
CA ASP A 592 -11.73 7.83 29.33
C ASP A 592 -11.51 6.78 30.43
N ARG A 593 -10.28 6.27 30.50
CA ARG A 593 -9.90 5.10 31.29
C ARG A 593 -9.76 5.43 32.77
N ASP A 594 -9.18 6.57 33.09
CA ASP A 594 -8.89 7.00 34.45
C ASP A 594 -10.00 7.88 35.08
N ARG A 595 -10.93 8.35 34.25
CA ARG A 595 -12.13 9.14 34.59
C ARG A 595 -11.83 10.51 35.14
N ASP A 596 -10.81 11.15 34.60
CA ASP A 596 -10.43 12.51 34.96
C ASP A 596 -11.23 13.59 34.19
N GLY A 597 -11.92 13.17 33.11
CA GLY A 597 -12.75 14.02 32.25
C GLY A 597 -12.08 14.41 30.92
N VAL A 598 -10.86 13.99 30.69
CA VAL A 598 -10.10 14.08 29.43
C VAL A 598 -10.12 12.70 28.78
N GLY A 599 -10.27 12.63 27.45
CA GLY A 599 -10.31 11.34 26.77
C GLY A 599 -8.92 10.76 26.48
N ASP A 600 -8.79 9.43 26.44
CA ASP A 600 -7.52 8.70 26.19
C ASP A 600 -6.77 9.21 24.93
N ALA A 601 -7.48 9.78 23.94
CA ALA A 601 -6.90 10.24 22.68
C ALA A 601 -6.14 11.58 22.80
N CYS A 602 -6.47 12.40 23.80
CA CYS A 602 -5.87 13.72 24.03
C CYS A 602 -5.33 13.88 25.46
N ASP A 603 -5.37 12.81 26.24
CA ASP A 603 -4.87 12.76 27.59
C ASP A 603 -3.36 12.48 27.58
N SER A 604 -2.58 13.39 28.15
CA SER A 604 -1.13 13.24 28.32
C SER A 604 -0.75 12.18 29.35
N CYS A 605 -1.68 11.74 30.20
CA CYS A 605 -1.54 10.65 31.16
C CYS A 605 -2.74 9.68 31.18
N PRO A 606 -2.99 8.87 30.11
CA PRO A 606 -4.20 8.04 29.94
C PRO A 606 -4.52 7.01 31.05
N GLU A 607 -3.58 6.80 31.98
CA GLU A 607 -3.69 5.85 33.09
C GLU A 607 -3.82 6.53 34.46
N ILE A 608 -3.57 7.84 34.57
CA ILE A 608 -3.45 8.56 35.84
C ILE A 608 -4.13 9.93 35.78
N SER A 609 -5.21 10.05 36.55
CA SER A 609 -6.06 11.24 36.58
C SER A 609 -5.29 12.56 36.74
N ASN A 610 -5.35 13.39 35.70
CA ASN A 610 -4.70 14.69 35.59
C ASN A 610 -5.61 15.71 34.83
N PRO A 611 -6.77 16.11 35.38
CA PRO A 611 -7.76 16.93 34.65
C PRO A 611 -7.28 18.29 34.14
N MET A 612 -6.11 18.74 34.61
CA MET A 612 -5.51 20.02 34.21
C MET A 612 -4.56 19.90 33.03
N GLN A 613 -4.15 18.68 32.63
CA GLN A 613 -3.27 18.41 31.49
C GLN A 613 -2.05 19.33 31.44
N THR A 614 -1.45 19.58 32.61
CA THR A 614 -0.23 20.39 32.69
C THR A 614 0.96 19.58 32.20
N ASP A 615 1.75 20.21 31.36
CA ASP A 615 2.96 19.71 30.72
C ASP A 615 3.95 20.88 30.72
N VAL A 616 4.85 20.91 31.70
CA VAL A 616 5.72 22.06 31.97
C VAL A 616 6.87 22.17 30.98
N ASP A 617 7.39 21.04 30.51
CA ASP A 617 8.55 20.94 29.64
C ASP A 617 8.20 20.58 28.19
N ASN A 618 6.91 20.48 27.85
CA ASN A 618 6.38 20.37 26.48
C ASN A 618 6.89 19.14 25.73
N ASP A 619 7.01 18.00 26.41
CA ASP A 619 7.42 16.71 25.86
C ASP A 619 6.23 15.80 25.45
N LEU A 620 4.99 16.27 25.67
CA LEU A 620 3.71 15.57 25.45
C LEU A 620 3.36 14.53 26.53
N VAL A 621 4.12 14.47 27.63
CA VAL A 621 3.84 13.70 28.83
C VAL A 621 3.39 14.65 29.94
N GLY A 622 2.26 14.35 30.58
CA GLY A 622 1.75 15.22 31.64
C GLY A 622 2.56 15.12 32.93
N ASP A 623 2.70 16.22 33.67
CA ASP A 623 3.51 16.32 34.91
C ASP A 623 3.20 15.22 35.97
N VAL A 624 1.99 14.66 35.93
CA VAL A 624 1.53 13.66 36.89
C VAL A 624 2.13 12.28 36.63
N CYS A 625 2.39 11.96 35.35
CA CYS A 625 2.96 10.71 34.90
C CYS A 625 4.38 10.85 34.35
N ASP A 626 4.85 12.08 34.16
CA ASP A 626 6.22 12.39 33.85
C ASP A 626 7.14 12.02 35.03
N THR A 627 8.23 11.33 34.70
CA THR A 627 9.22 10.85 35.65
C THR A 627 10.62 11.37 35.40
N ASP A 628 10.85 12.07 34.27
CA ASP A 628 12.16 12.49 33.77
C ASP A 628 13.21 11.35 33.73
N GLN A 629 12.77 10.09 33.79
CA GLN A 629 13.64 8.92 33.84
C GLN A 629 13.73 8.33 32.45
N ASP A 630 14.78 8.74 31.75
CA ASP A 630 15.18 8.24 30.44
C ASP A 630 16.64 7.74 30.57
N MET A 631 16.80 6.41 30.65
CA MET A 631 18.08 5.78 30.92
C MET A 631 19.04 5.84 29.72
N ASP A 632 18.51 5.75 28.51
CA ASP A 632 19.31 5.64 27.29
C ASP A 632 19.52 6.98 26.58
N GLY A 633 18.70 7.98 26.92
CA GLY A 633 18.79 9.37 26.52
C GLY A 633 18.10 9.70 25.20
N ASP A 634 17.16 8.88 24.74
CA ASP A 634 16.49 9.03 23.43
C ASP A 634 15.29 10.01 23.44
N GLY A 635 14.82 10.41 24.62
CA GLY A 635 13.71 11.35 24.81
C GLY A 635 12.39 10.71 25.22
N HIS A 636 12.31 9.38 25.32
CA HIS A 636 11.17 8.67 25.87
C HIS A 636 11.49 8.19 27.29
N GLN A 637 10.59 8.42 28.23
CA GLN A 637 10.80 7.92 29.58
C GLN A 637 10.69 6.38 29.64
N ASP A 638 11.48 5.73 30.50
CA ASP A 638 11.62 4.28 30.65
C ASP A 638 10.28 3.52 30.75
N SER A 639 9.22 4.18 31.26
CA SER A 639 7.90 3.56 31.41
C SER A 639 7.02 3.57 30.16
N ARG A 640 7.40 4.37 29.16
CA ARG A 640 6.70 4.56 27.88
C ARG A 640 7.55 4.15 26.68
N ASP A 641 8.83 3.94 26.90
CA ASP A 641 9.79 3.47 25.90
C ASP A 641 9.61 1.96 25.63
N ASN A 642 9.45 1.59 24.36
CA ASN A 642 9.39 0.20 23.90
C ASN A 642 10.78 -0.48 23.86
N CYS A 643 11.87 0.28 23.98
CA CYS A 643 13.25 -0.19 24.11
C CYS A 643 14.09 0.54 25.19
N PRO A 644 13.77 0.45 26.50
CA PRO A 644 14.38 1.25 27.58
C PRO A 644 15.91 1.23 27.76
N GLU A 645 16.64 0.36 27.07
CA GLU A 645 18.12 0.29 27.13
C GLU A 645 18.80 0.73 25.83
N ASN A 646 18.06 0.84 24.72
CA ASN A 646 18.57 1.01 23.36
C ASN A 646 17.92 2.25 22.71
N PRO A 647 18.68 3.33 22.44
CA PRO A 647 18.10 4.58 21.98
C PRO A 647 17.34 4.43 20.65
N ASN A 648 16.04 4.69 20.68
CA ASN A 648 15.15 4.57 19.53
C ASN A 648 14.01 5.61 19.57
N SER A 649 14.38 6.90 19.50
CA SER A 649 13.45 8.03 19.52
C SER A 649 12.25 7.92 18.56
N SER A 650 12.36 7.18 17.44
CA SER A 650 11.24 6.94 16.52
C SER A 650 10.19 5.93 17.02
N GLN A 651 10.52 5.11 18.01
CA GLN A 651 9.63 4.12 18.66
C GLN A 651 8.91 3.19 17.65
N LEU A 652 9.59 2.83 16.56
CA LEU A 652 9.04 1.90 15.56
C LEU A 652 8.82 0.53 16.20
N ASP A 653 7.66 -0.07 15.88
CA ASP A 653 7.18 -1.37 16.34
C ASP A 653 6.36 -1.99 15.20
N SER A 654 7.08 -2.59 14.25
CA SER A 654 6.56 -2.98 12.94
C SER A 654 5.48 -4.06 13.00
N ASP A 655 5.55 -4.98 13.97
CA ASP A 655 4.57 -6.03 14.20
C ASP A 655 3.54 -5.73 15.30
N ASN A 656 3.72 -4.63 16.03
CA ASN A 656 2.88 -4.14 17.12
C ASN A 656 2.78 -5.11 18.31
N ASP A 657 3.86 -5.80 18.65
CA ASP A 657 3.91 -6.69 19.81
C ASP A 657 4.28 -5.97 21.12
N GLY A 658 4.72 -4.71 21.02
CA GLY A 658 5.11 -3.84 22.12
C GLY A 658 6.61 -3.83 22.43
N LEU A 659 7.43 -4.56 21.68
CA LEU A 659 8.89 -4.43 21.62
C LEU A 659 9.25 -3.56 20.41
N GLY A 660 10.19 -2.63 20.56
CA GLY A 660 10.58 -1.78 19.43
C GLY A 660 11.61 -2.45 18.52
N ASP A 661 11.59 -2.11 17.22
CA ASP A 661 12.45 -2.71 16.18
C ASP A 661 13.97 -2.65 16.55
N ASP A 662 14.42 -1.59 17.21
CA ASP A 662 15.85 -1.43 17.61
C ASP A 662 16.29 -2.38 18.75
N CYS A 663 15.35 -3.06 19.41
CA CYS A 663 15.61 -4.05 20.45
C CYS A 663 14.86 -5.38 20.26
N ASP A 664 14.14 -5.55 19.15
CA ASP A 664 13.62 -6.82 18.67
C ASP A 664 14.69 -7.59 17.86
N ASP A 665 14.57 -8.90 17.80
CA ASP A 665 15.36 -9.78 16.94
C ASP A 665 14.53 -10.29 15.71
N ASP A 666 13.22 -10.01 15.65
CA ASP A 666 12.23 -10.47 14.64
C ASP A 666 11.12 -9.41 14.42
N ASP A 667 11.44 -8.30 13.73
CA ASP A 667 10.62 -7.08 13.58
C ASP A 667 9.21 -7.30 12.98
N ASP A 668 8.99 -8.38 12.22
CA ASP A 668 7.71 -8.69 11.55
C ASP A 668 7.02 -9.96 12.07
N ASN A 669 7.59 -10.55 13.13
CA ASN A 669 7.14 -11.75 13.82
C ASN A 669 6.82 -12.93 12.88
N ASP A 670 7.56 -13.08 11.78
CA ASP A 670 7.38 -14.15 10.80
C ASP A 670 8.09 -15.47 11.18
N GLY A 671 8.98 -15.38 12.18
CA GLY A 671 9.78 -16.48 12.73
C GLY A 671 11.18 -16.60 12.13
N ILE A 672 11.59 -15.69 11.27
CA ILE A 672 12.94 -15.53 10.73
C ILE A 672 13.59 -14.31 11.39
N PRO A 673 14.73 -14.46 12.09
CA PRO A 673 15.37 -13.30 12.72
C PRO A 673 15.89 -12.29 11.70
N ASP A 674 15.86 -10.99 12.01
CA ASP A 674 16.15 -9.87 11.09
C ASP A 674 17.46 -10.02 10.32
N VAL A 675 18.50 -10.52 11.00
CA VAL A 675 19.83 -10.74 10.42
C VAL A 675 19.84 -11.76 9.27
N GLN A 676 18.78 -12.57 9.15
CA GLN A 676 18.58 -13.60 8.14
C GLN A 676 17.34 -13.34 7.28
N ASP A 677 16.58 -12.28 7.57
CA ASP A 677 15.39 -11.90 6.85
C ASP A 677 15.73 -11.05 5.61
N ASN A 678 15.13 -11.40 4.47
CA ASN A 678 15.24 -10.60 3.24
C ASN A 678 14.14 -9.54 3.08
N CYS A 679 13.13 -9.51 3.95
CA CYS A 679 12.11 -8.49 4.12
C CYS A 679 11.81 -8.24 5.60
N ARG A 680 12.76 -7.62 6.31
CA ARG A 680 12.72 -7.38 7.77
C ARG A 680 11.38 -6.88 8.32
N LEU A 681 10.68 -5.99 7.60
CA LEU A 681 9.46 -5.33 8.09
C LEU A 681 8.17 -5.95 7.53
N ILE A 682 8.25 -6.98 6.67
CA ILE A 682 7.09 -7.55 5.99
C ILE A 682 7.10 -9.07 6.02
N ASN A 683 6.16 -9.59 6.83
CA ASN A 683 5.98 -11.02 7.08
C ASN A 683 6.05 -11.87 5.81
N ASN A 684 7.15 -12.61 5.63
CA ASN A 684 7.38 -13.46 4.48
C ASN A 684 8.11 -14.78 4.83
N PRO A 685 7.48 -15.72 5.57
CA PRO A 685 8.17 -16.90 6.14
C PRO A 685 8.79 -17.87 5.12
N ASN A 686 8.50 -17.68 3.84
CA ASN A 686 9.05 -18.46 2.74
C ASN A 686 10.35 -17.88 2.16
N GLN A 687 10.73 -16.65 2.55
CA GLN A 687 11.95 -15.93 2.15
C GLN A 687 12.12 -15.98 0.62
N LYS A 688 11.01 -15.76 -0.11
CA LYS A 688 10.99 -15.87 -1.57
C LYS A 688 11.70 -14.68 -2.19
N ASP A 689 12.83 -14.94 -2.81
CA ASP A 689 13.63 -13.99 -3.59
C ASP A 689 13.89 -14.64 -4.97
N SER A 690 13.21 -14.12 -5.99
CA SER A 690 13.22 -14.69 -7.35
C SER A 690 14.43 -14.26 -8.17
N ASP A 691 15.01 -13.10 -7.91
CA ASP A 691 16.13 -12.54 -8.68
C ASP A 691 17.49 -12.67 -7.95
N VAL A 692 17.45 -13.13 -6.69
CA VAL A 692 18.58 -13.42 -5.81
C VAL A 692 19.41 -12.17 -5.52
N ASN A 693 18.75 -11.03 -5.36
CA ASN A 693 19.39 -9.76 -5.05
C ASN A 693 19.60 -9.55 -3.54
N GLY A 694 19.01 -10.41 -2.69
CA GLY A 694 19.10 -10.35 -1.23
C GLY A 694 17.96 -9.59 -0.54
N VAL A 695 17.05 -9.01 -1.30
CA VAL A 695 15.77 -8.43 -0.88
C VAL A 695 14.66 -9.39 -1.32
N GLY A 696 13.64 -9.60 -0.50
CA GLY A 696 12.56 -10.50 -0.84
C GLY A 696 11.57 -9.90 -1.84
N ASP A 697 10.94 -10.75 -2.65
CA ASP A 697 9.98 -10.34 -3.69
C ASP A 697 8.81 -9.49 -3.16
N VAL A 698 8.52 -9.61 -1.86
CA VAL A 698 7.38 -8.95 -1.20
C VAL A 698 7.69 -7.48 -0.90
N CYS A 699 8.94 -7.15 -0.57
CA CYS A 699 9.41 -5.83 -0.14
C CYS A 699 10.32 -5.13 -1.18
N GLU A 700 10.36 -5.64 -2.42
CA GLU A 700 11.33 -5.27 -3.45
C GLU A 700 11.39 -3.76 -3.81
N ASN A 701 10.28 -3.04 -3.73
CA ASN A 701 10.20 -1.61 -4.10
C ASN A 701 9.63 -0.70 -3.01
N ASP A 702 9.22 -1.31 -1.90
CA ASP A 702 8.47 -0.70 -0.81
C ASP A 702 8.79 -1.56 0.40
N PHE A 703 9.85 -1.18 1.11
CA PHE A 703 10.47 -2.02 2.14
C PHE A 703 9.66 -2.08 3.44
N ASP A 704 8.93 -1.02 3.78
CA ASP A 704 8.11 -0.90 5.00
C ASP A 704 6.59 -0.98 4.74
N ASN A 705 6.18 -1.21 3.48
CA ASN A 705 4.80 -1.44 3.05
C ASN A 705 3.86 -0.25 3.29
N ASP A 706 4.39 0.98 3.22
CA ASP A 706 3.63 2.21 3.44
C ASP A 706 2.93 2.74 2.17
N SER A 707 3.07 2.02 1.04
CA SER A 707 2.58 2.36 -0.30
C SER A 707 3.35 3.47 -1.02
N VAL A 708 4.47 3.92 -0.48
CA VAL A 708 5.43 4.83 -1.11
C VAL A 708 6.65 4.03 -1.53
N TRP A 709 7.19 4.36 -2.70
CA TRP A 709 8.32 3.61 -3.23
C TRP A 709 9.61 4.11 -2.60
N ASP A 710 10.53 3.20 -2.25
CA ASP A 710 11.83 3.48 -1.61
C ASP A 710 12.63 4.64 -2.26
N LEU A 711 12.46 4.84 -3.56
CA LEU A 711 13.14 5.89 -4.33
C LEU A 711 12.67 7.30 -3.98
N ILE A 712 11.38 7.44 -3.66
CA ILE A 712 10.74 8.72 -3.33
C ILE A 712 10.55 8.84 -1.82
N ASP A 713 10.50 7.70 -1.13
CA ASP A 713 10.35 7.63 0.30
C ASP A 713 11.57 8.22 1.04
N VAL A 714 11.25 9.08 1.97
CA VAL A 714 12.17 9.78 2.85
C VAL A 714 12.71 8.86 3.93
N CYS A 715 11.94 7.86 4.37
CA CYS A 715 12.34 6.90 5.38
C CYS A 715 11.89 5.47 5.00
N PRO A 716 12.57 4.79 4.05
CA PRO A 716 12.16 3.47 3.55
C PRO A 716 12.36 2.30 4.52
N GLU A 717 12.41 2.57 5.82
CA GLU A 717 12.41 1.56 6.89
C GLU A 717 11.44 2.00 8.00
N SER A 718 10.46 2.85 7.68
CA SER A 718 9.54 3.45 8.64
C SER A 718 8.20 3.69 7.98
N SER A 719 7.25 2.78 8.25
CA SER A 719 5.91 2.85 7.67
C SER A 719 5.07 4.07 8.09
N GLU A 720 5.56 4.84 9.07
CA GLU A 720 4.93 6.06 9.56
C GLU A 720 5.37 7.32 8.80
N VAL A 721 6.54 7.32 8.15
CA VAL A 721 7.20 8.52 7.62
C VAL A 721 7.51 8.40 6.13
N THR A 722 6.52 8.74 5.30
CA THR A 722 6.63 8.67 3.84
C THR A 722 7.40 9.84 3.17
N LEU A 723 7.13 11.08 3.61
CA LEU A 723 7.58 12.32 2.97
C LEU A 723 7.96 13.36 4.03
N THR A 724 8.66 14.41 3.59
CA THR A 724 8.89 15.58 4.45
C THR A 724 7.58 16.36 4.61
N ASP A 725 7.08 16.46 5.84
CA ASP A 725 5.83 17.14 6.16
C ASP A 725 5.88 17.83 7.53
N PHE A 726 5.81 19.15 7.55
CA PHE A 726 5.69 19.98 8.75
C PHE A 726 4.30 20.64 8.89
N ARG A 727 3.25 20.17 8.21
CA ARG A 727 1.88 20.72 8.37
C ARG A 727 1.36 20.52 9.78
N ALA A 728 1.65 19.37 10.39
CA ALA A 728 1.39 19.12 11.79
C ALA A 728 2.65 19.42 12.59
N TYR A 729 2.58 20.45 13.45
CA TYR A 729 3.69 20.86 14.29
C TYR A 729 3.20 21.31 15.67
N GLN A 730 4.06 21.12 16.66
CA GLN A 730 3.94 21.69 18.00
C GLN A 730 4.60 23.07 18.00
N THR A 731 3.87 24.08 18.51
CA THR A 731 4.46 25.39 18.80
C THR A 731 4.95 25.41 20.23
N VAL A 732 6.24 25.66 20.43
CA VAL A 732 6.87 25.71 21.77
C VAL A 732 7.35 27.13 22.03
N ILE A 733 6.91 27.71 23.15
CA ILE A 733 7.26 29.07 23.58
C ILE A 733 8.36 28.97 24.63
N LEU A 734 9.53 29.57 24.37
CA LEU A 734 10.70 29.45 25.25
C LEU A 734 10.81 30.56 26.30
N ASP A 735 9.96 31.60 26.23
CA ASP A 735 9.84 32.65 27.26
C ASP A 735 8.36 33.03 27.53
N PRO A 736 7.58 32.16 28.18
CA PRO A 736 6.15 32.43 28.45
C PRO A 736 5.91 33.61 29.42
N GLU A 737 6.93 34.00 30.19
CA GLU A 737 6.87 35.08 31.18
C GLU A 737 7.30 36.46 30.64
N GLY A 738 7.66 36.55 29.35
CA GLY A 738 8.21 37.76 28.71
C GLY A 738 7.27 38.97 28.71
N GLU A 739 7.85 40.19 28.70
CA GLU A 739 7.09 41.45 28.67
C GLU A 739 6.62 41.87 27.25
N ALA A 740 7.20 41.29 26.19
CA ALA A 740 6.80 41.57 24.81
C ALA A 740 5.55 40.76 24.42
N GLN A 741 5.52 39.48 24.79
CA GLN A 741 4.39 38.55 24.69
C GLN A 741 3.76 38.54 23.29
N ILE A 742 4.62 38.46 22.28
CA ILE A 742 4.24 38.29 20.88
C ILE A 742 4.66 36.89 20.47
N ASP A 743 3.69 36.02 20.28
CA ASP A 743 3.93 34.65 19.82
C ASP A 743 4.31 34.63 18.33
N PRO A 744 5.16 33.67 17.90
CA PRO A 744 5.46 33.50 16.49
C PRO A 744 4.20 33.10 15.71
N ASN A 745 4.03 33.69 14.53
CA ASN A 745 3.02 33.29 13.57
C ASN A 745 3.68 32.43 12.48
N TRP A 746 3.31 31.15 12.40
CA TRP A 746 3.85 30.18 11.47
C TRP A 746 2.85 29.92 10.33
N VAL A 747 3.29 30.08 9.09
CA VAL A 747 2.52 29.76 7.90
C VAL A 747 3.22 28.61 7.17
N VAL A 748 2.51 27.51 6.93
CA VAL A 748 3.05 26.33 6.26
C VAL A 748 2.60 26.31 4.80
N LEU A 749 3.56 26.25 3.88
CA LEU A 749 3.38 26.22 2.43
C LEU A 749 4.00 24.94 1.85
N ASN A 750 3.88 24.74 0.53
CA ASN A 750 4.46 23.58 -0.17
C ASN A 750 4.16 22.24 0.51
N GLN A 751 2.91 22.07 1.00
CA GLN A 751 2.44 20.85 1.67
C GLN A 751 3.31 20.40 2.87
N GLY A 752 3.91 21.34 3.60
CA GLY A 752 4.74 21.02 4.77
C GLY A 752 6.24 21.08 4.51
N MET A 753 6.68 21.40 3.29
CA MET A 753 8.10 21.56 2.95
C MET A 753 8.58 23.02 2.97
N GLU A 754 7.71 23.96 3.32
CA GLU A 754 8.07 25.37 3.48
C GLU A 754 7.33 25.98 4.67
N ILE A 755 8.05 26.75 5.48
CA ILE A 755 7.51 27.44 6.64
C ILE A 755 7.93 28.91 6.55
N VAL A 756 6.99 29.81 6.79
CA VAL A 756 7.22 31.26 6.87
C VAL A 756 6.82 31.76 8.24
N GLN A 757 7.67 32.59 8.84
CA GLN A 757 7.38 33.28 10.10
C GLN A 757 7.33 34.78 9.86
N THR A 758 6.25 35.43 10.28
CA THR A 758 5.92 36.81 9.87
C THR A 758 6.06 37.86 10.96
N MET A 759 6.24 37.47 12.22
CA MET A 759 6.17 38.37 13.37
C MET A 759 7.54 38.58 14.01
N ASN A 760 7.84 39.78 14.50
CA ASN A 760 8.94 39.94 15.44
C ASN A 760 8.51 39.42 16.82
N SER A 761 8.83 38.16 17.11
CA SER A 761 8.26 37.39 18.23
C SER A 761 9.29 37.06 19.32
N ASP A 762 8.75 36.65 20.47
CA ASP A 762 9.50 35.95 21.52
C ASP A 762 10.14 34.65 20.96
N PRO A 763 11.16 34.10 21.64
CA PRO A 763 11.80 32.87 21.18
C PRO A 763 10.81 31.72 21.11
N GLY A 764 10.71 31.11 19.94
CA GLY A 764 9.76 30.04 19.69
C GLY A 764 10.27 29.02 18.71
N LEU A 765 9.66 27.84 18.79
CA LEU A 765 9.94 26.69 17.95
C LEU A 765 8.65 26.25 17.26
N ALA A 766 8.77 25.85 16.00
CA ALA A 766 7.79 24.99 15.35
C ALA A 766 8.44 23.61 15.15
N VAL A 767 7.97 22.62 15.90
CA VAL A 767 8.55 21.28 15.99
C VAL A 767 7.63 20.28 15.32
N GLY A 768 8.09 19.56 14.30
CA GLY A 768 7.33 18.45 13.71
C GLY A 768 7.10 17.33 14.73
N TYR A 769 6.06 16.54 14.56
CA TYR A 769 5.77 15.43 15.48
C TYR A 769 6.64 14.19 15.23
N THR A 770 7.17 14.03 14.03
CA THR A 770 8.02 12.89 13.66
C THR A 770 9.36 12.95 14.39
N ALA A 771 9.72 11.84 15.03
CA ALA A 771 10.98 11.67 15.74
C ALA A 771 11.93 10.77 14.95
N PHE A 772 13.24 10.99 15.12
CA PHE A 772 14.27 10.33 14.33
C PHE A 772 15.41 9.82 15.20
N ASN A 773 15.94 8.66 14.84
CA ASN A 773 17.20 8.13 15.38
C ASN A 773 18.34 8.79 14.58
N GLY A 774 18.70 8.29 13.40
CA GLY A 774 19.63 8.95 12.49
C GLY A 774 18.95 9.78 11.41
N VAL A 775 19.39 11.03 11.22
CA VAL A 775 18.75 11.93 10.24
C VAL A 775 19.73 12.80 9.46
N ASN A 776 19.42 12.98 8.18
CA ASN A 776 19.97 14.07 7.37
C ASN A 776 18.86 15.10 7.20
N PHE A 777 19.08 16.35 7.62
CA PHE A 777 18.08 17.41 7.51
C PHE A 777 18.68 18.60 6.78
N GLU A 778 18.03 19.05 5.72
CA GLU A 778 18.46 20.18 4.92
C GLU A 778 17.27 21.09 4.58
N GLY A 779 17.59 22.33 4.26
CA GLY A 779 16.60 23.33 3.92
C GLY A 779 17.27 24.63 3.53
N THR A 780 16.48 25.51 2.95
CA THR A 780 16.91 26.84 2.52
C THR A 780 16.35 27.87 3.48
N PHE A 781 17.20 28.73 4.01
CA PHE A 781 16.79 29.81 4.89
C PHE A 781 17.03 31.14 4.18
N HIS A 782 16.04 32.03 4.26
CA HIS A 782 16.04 33.36 3.63
C HIS A 782 15.28 34.35 4.51
N ILE A 783 15.84 35.54 4.74
CA ILE A 783 15.13 36.65 5.42
C ILE A 783 14.63 37.63 4.36
N ASN A 784 13.32 37.68 4.16
CA ASN A 784 12.70 38.52 3.15
C ASN A 784 12.43 39.96 3.64
N THR A 785 13.35 40.50 4.45
CA THR A 785 13.28 41.88 4.92
C THR A 785 14.68 42.47 5.08
N MET A 786 14.74 43.80 5.22
CA MET A 786 15.94 44.54 5.64
C MET A 786 15.77 45.10 7.06
N THR A 787 14.70 44.69 7.75
CA THR A 787 14.38 45.08 9.12
C THR A 787 14.86 44.00 10.08
N ASP A 788 15.32 44.46 11.23
CA ASP A 788 15.92 43.63 12.27
C ASP A 788 17.26 42.97 11.89
N ASP A 789 17.94 42.38 12.87
CA ASP A 789 19.26 41.76 12.69
C ASP A 789 19.48 40.52 13.60
N ASP A 790 18.39 39.88 13.98
CA ASP A 790 18.25 38.96 15.10
C ASP A 790 18.42 37.48 14.72
N TYR A 791 18.00 36.56 15.59
CA TYR A 791 18.33 35.14 15.52
C TYR A 791 17.30 34.34 14.72
N VAL A 792 17.83 33.46 13.89
CA VAL A 792 17.09 32.52 13.05
C VAL A 792 17.84 31.21 13.00
N GLY A 793 17.13 30.09 12.85
CA GLY A 793 17.75 28.80 12.89
C GLY A 793 16.81 27.63 12.70
N PHE A 794 17.32 26.46 13.05
CA PHE A 794 16.56 25.22 13.10
C PHE A 794 17.03 24.38 14.28
N ILE A 795 16.19 23.44 14.70
CA ILE A 795 16.46 22.50 15.78
C ILE A 795 16.47 21.07 15.29
N PHE A 796 17.13 20.21 16.06
CA PHE A 796 17.13 18.77 15.85
C PHE A 796 17.36 18.05 17.17
N GLY A 797 16.95 16.79 17.23
CA GLY A 797 17.00 16.01 18.46
C GLY A 797 16.23 16.68 19.60
N TYR A 798 15.08 17.27 19.27
CA TYR A 798 14.16 17.84 20.25
C TYR A 798 13.45 16.70 20.97
N GLN A 799 13.60 16.65 22.29
CA GLN A 799 12.91 15.71 23.18
C GLN A 799 11.84 16.49 23.93
N ASP A 800 12.31 17.50 24.68
CA ASP A 800 11.53 18.43 25.47
C ASP A 800 12.06 19.87 25.29
N SER A 801 11.33 20.87 25.81
CA SER A 801 11.67 22.30 25.70
C SER A 801 12.93 22.71 26.49
N SER A 802 13.49 21.79 27.26
CA SER A 802 14.77 21.91 27.97
C SER A 802 15.88 21.10 27.29
N SER A 803 15.59 20.20 26.35
CA SER A 803 16.51 19.22 25.77
C SER A 803 16.41 19.17 24.24
N PHE A 804 17.25 19.95 23.56
CA PHE A 804 17.31 19.97 22.10
C PHE A 804 18.62 20.58 21.57
N TYR A 805 19.03 20.18 20.37
CA TYR A 805 20.11 20.88 19.67
C TYR A 805 19.53 22.01 18.83
N VAL A 806 20.26 23.12 18.78
CA VAL A 806 19.87 24.29 17.99
C VAL A 806 21.04 24.81 17.18
N VAL A 807 20.79 25.02 15.90
CA VAL A 807 21.65 25.79 15.01
C VAL A 807 21.02 27.14 14.83
N MET A 808 21.71 28.20 15.26
CA MET A 808 21.20 29.57 15.21
C MET A 808 22.22 30.51 14.60
N TRP A 809 21.73 31.55 13.93
CA TRP A 809 22.57 32.52 13.23
C TRP A 809 22.01 33.94 13.44
N LYS A 810 22.89 34.87 13.82
CA LYS A 810 22.58 36.29 13.97
C LYS A 810 23.37 37.14 12.96
N GLN A 811 22.79 38.26 12.51
CA GLN A 811 23.44 39.15 11.56
C GLN A 811 24.48 40.07 12.20
N THR A 812 24.17 40.73 13.32
CA THR A 812 25.09 41.67 13.99
C THR A 812 25.38 41.29 15.44
N GLU A 813 26.37 41.96 16.05
CA GLU A 813 26.68 41.78 17.46
C GLU A 813 25.75 42.64 18.33
N GLN A 814 25.05 42.02 19.29
CA GLN A 814 24.11 42.73 20.16
C GLN A 814 24.06 42.12 21.55
N THR A 815 24.01 42.97 22.57
CA THR A 815 23.67 42.54 23.93
C THR A 815 22.16 42.55 24.10
N TYR A 816 21.61 41.46 24.62
CA TYR A 816 20.18 41.37 24.89
C TYR A 816 19.73 42.53 25.78
N TRP A 817 18.56 43.11 25.49
CA TRP A 817 18.10 44.31 26.17
C TRP A 817 17.77 44.05 27.64
N GLN A 818 17.34 42.84 27.99
CA GLN A 818 17.14 42.45 29.38
C GLN A 818 18.44 41.91 29.99
N SER A 819 18.94 42.61 31.01
CA SER A 819 20.16 42.21 31.72
C SER A 819 19.96 41.17 32.83
N THR A 820 18.70 40.82 33.11
CA THR A 820 18.29 39.77 34.06
C THR A 820 17.88 38.51 33.28
N PRO A 821 18.18 37.32 33.80
CA PRO A 821 18.91 37.01 35.05
C PRO A 821 20.42 37.24 34.97
N PHE A 822 20.99 37.30 33.76
CA PHE A 822 22.37 37.70 33.52
C PHE A 822 22.51 38.42 32.18
N ARG A 823 23.62 39.13 31.99
CA ARG A 823 23.88 39.88 30.76
C ARG A 823 24.28 38.93 29.62
N ALA A 824 23.35 38.70 28.69
CA ALA A 824 23.60 37.93 27.47
C ALA A 824 24.18 38.82 26.36
N MET A 825 25.18 38.28 25.65
CA MET A 825 25.84 38.94 24.52
C MET A 825 25.91 37.97 23.35
N ALA A 826 25.33 38.37 22.23
CA ALA A 826 25.29 37.62 20.98
C ALA A 826 26.35 38.15 20.01
N GLN A 827 27.10 37.24 19.40
CA GLN A 827 28.03 37.51 18.32
C GLN A 827 27.43 37.03 16.99
N PRO A 828 27.74 37.71 15.87
CA PRO A 828 27.34 37.25 14.55
C PRO A 828 28.09 35.97 14.19
N GLY A 829 27.49 35.15 13.32
CA GLY A 829 28.04 33.85 12.94
C GLY A 829 27.14 32.68 13.32
N LEU A 830 27.27 31.60 12.56
CA LEU A 830 26.53 30.37 12.78
C LEU A 830 27.01 29.71 14.08
N GLN A 831 26.08 29.34 14.95
CA GLN A 831 26.34 28.74 16.25
C GLN A 831 25.57 27.41 16.34
N LEU A 832 26.25 26.36 16.80
CA LEU A 832 25.64 25.08 17.15
C LEU A 832 25.70 24.93 18.67
N LYS A 833 24.53 24.80 19.30
CA LYS A 833 24.39 24.68 20.75
C LYS A 833 23.62 23.42 21.12
N ALA A 834 23.97 22.85 22.26
CA ALA A 834 23.17 21.85 22.96
C ALA A 834 22.44 22.54 24.12
N VAL A 835 21.12 22.44 24.14
CA VAL A 835 20.27 22.92 25.23
C VAL A 835 19.99 21.72 26.13
N LYS A 836 20.38 21.84 27.40
CA LYS A 836 20.00 20.90 28.47
C LYS A 836 19.76 21.76 29.71
N SER A 837 18.58 22.37 29.75
CA SER A 837 18.21 23.37 30.74
C SER A 837 17.76 22.73 32.04
N ARG A 838 18.23 23.28 33.16
CA ARG A 838 17.73 22.92 34.49
C ARG A 838 16.47 23.71 34.88
N THR A 839 16.26 24.90 34.30
CA THR A 839 15.10 25.73 34.63
C THR A 839 13.92 25.53 33.68
N GLY A 840 14.17 25.04 32.47
CA GLY A 840 13.20 25.02 31.39
C GLY A 840 12.90 26.40 30.81
N PRO A 841 11.82 26.54 30.02
CA PRO A 841 11.37 27.79 29.43
C PRO A 841 11.26 28.95 30.43
N GLY A 842 11.74 30.13 30.04
CA GLY A 842 11.73 31.34 30.86
C GLY A 842 13.00 32.19 30.74
N GLU A 843 13.19 33.13 31.66
CA GLU A 843 14.21 34.17 31.53
C GLU A 843 15.66 33.64 31.46
N TYR A 844 15.97 32.54 32.15
CA TYR A 844 17.31 31.94 32.18
C TYR A 844 17.67 31.30 30.84
N LEU A 845 16.83 30.39 30.36
CA LEU A 845 17.01 29.73 29.07
C LEU A 845 17.02 30.74 27.92
N ARG A 846 16.12 31.72 27.92
CA ARG A 846 16.10 32.82 26.94
C ARG A 846 17.43 33.55 26.84
N ASN A 847 17.97 34.02 27.98
CA ASN A 847 19.24 34.73 27.98
C ASN A 847 20.41 33.81 27.61
N ALA A 848 20.34 32.53 27.95
CA ALA A 848 21.34 31.52 27.58
C ALA A 848 21.35 31.25 26.07
N LEU A 849 20.17 31.16 25.44
CA LEU A 849 20.02 31.02 24.00
C LEU A 849 20.59 32.23 23.27
N TRP A 850 20.32 33.44 23.75
CA TRP A 850 20.88 34.66 23.16
C TRP A 850 22.40 34.72 23.27
N HIS A 851 22.96 34.29 24.40
CA HIS A 851 24.38 34.42 24.69
C HIS A 851 25.25 33.51 23.80
N THR A 852 26.27 34.07 23.16
CA THR A 852 27.32 33.29 22.48
C THR A 852 28.33 32.79 23.51
N GLY A 853 28.17 31.53 23.91
CA GLY A 853 29.05 30.85 24.86
C GLY A 853 28.29 29.84 25.71
N ASP A 854 29.01 29.22 26.64
CA ASP A 854 28.41 28.30 27.60
C ASP A 854 27.71 29.08 28.72
N THR A 855 26.48 28.66 29.04
CA THR A 855 25.75 29.07 30.24
C THR A 855 25.54 27.82 31.10
N ASN A 856 26.15 27.82 32.29
CA ASN A 856 26.13 26.66 33.18
C ASN A 856 24.70 26.16 33.44
N GLU A 857 24.51 24.84 33.29
CA GLU A 857 23.21 24.16 33.53
C GLU A 857 22.06 24.63 32.63
N GLU A 858 22.37 25.35 31.54
CA GLU A 858 21.37 25.85 30.58
C GLU A 858 21.72 25.43 29.15
N VAL A 859 22.81 26.00 28.60
CA VAL A 859 23.16 25.87 27.18
C VAL A 859 24.66 25.75 27.02
N LYS A 860 25.10 24.83 26.16
CA LYS A 860 26.51 24.58 25.83
C LYS A 860 26.77 24.89 24.36
N LEU A 861 27.77 25.71 24.08
CA LEU A 861 28.21 26.02 22.71
C LEU A 861 29.12 24.89 22.21
N LEU A 862 28.64 24.10 21.26
CA LEU A 862 29.40 22.99 20.68
C LEU A 862 30.36 23.49 19.59
N TRP A 863 29.90 24.43 18.78
CA TRP A 863 30.68 25.00 17.68
C TRP A 863 30.17 26.41 17.33
N SER A 864 31.07 27.25 16.84
CA SER A 864 30.74 28.56 16.27
C SER A 864 31.63 28.84 15.06
N ASP A 865 31.07 29.52 14.05
CA ASP A 865 31.83 29.89 12.85
C ASP A 865 32.98 30.85 13.21
N PRO A 866 34.25 30.46 13.02
CA PRO A 866 35.39 31.30 13.38
C PRO A 866 35.50 32.60 12.58
N ARG A 867 34.74 32.74 11.48
CA ARG A 867 34.70 33.97 10.67
C ARG A 867 33.83 35.05 11.30
N ASN A 868 32.92 34.69 12.21
CA ASN A 868 31.94 35.57 12.84
C ASN A 868 31.20 36.46 11.81
N MET A 869 30.79 35.87 10.69
CA MET A 869 30.01 36.58 9.66
C MET A 869 28.53 36.31 9.85
N GLY A 870 27.74 37.37 9.96
CA GLY A 870 26.29 37.28 9.99
C GLY A 870 25.69 36.98 8.62
N TRP A 871 24.41 36.62 8.61
CA TRP A 871 23.63 36.47 7.39
C TRP A 871 23.40 37.83 6.71
N MET A 872 23.16 37.83 5.40
CA MET A 872 22.86 39.02 4.61
C MET A 872 21.37 39.11 4.29
N ASP A 873 20.84 40.34 4.26
CA ASP A 873 19.44 40.61 3.91
C ASP A 873 19.09 40.03 2.53
N LYS A 874 17.90 39.45 2.38
CA LYS A 874 17.38 38.93 1.11
C LYS A 874 18.35 38.01 0.38
N THR A 875 19.10 37.22 1.14
CA THR A 875 20.06 36.26 0.62
C THR A 875 19.66 34.86 1.08
N SER A 876 19.62 33.92 0.14
CA SER A 876 19.29 32.53 0.42
C SER A 876 20.53 31.73 0.79
N TYR A 877 20.40 30.91 1.84
CA TYR A 877 21.43 29.99 2.28
C TYR A 877 20.85 28.59 2.43
N ARG A 878 21.55 27.57 1.97
CA ARG A 878 21.14 26.17 2.19
C ARG A 878 21.96 25.55 3.30
N TRP A 879 21.30 25.03 4.32
CA TRP A 879 21.96 24.24 5.36
C TRP A 879 21.85 22.75 5.07
N GLN A 880 22.82 21.99 5.56
CA GLN A 880 22.79 20.53 5.58
C GLN A 880 23.27 20.04 6.95
N LEU A 881 22.38 19.39 7.68
CA LEU A 881 22.64 18.71 8.95
C LEU A 881 22.78 17.21 8.68
N ILE A 882 23.79 16.61 9.32
CA ILE A 882 23.96 15.17 9.44
C ILE A 882 24.06 14.86 10.94
N HIS A 883 23.09 14.12 11.47
CA HIS A 883 23.04 13.71 12.87
C HIS A 883 22.97 12.19 13.00
N ARG A 884 23.86 11.60 13.80
CA ARG A 884 23.91 10.17 14.12
C ARG A 884 24.06 9.99 15.64
N PRO A 885 22.95 9.95 16.40
CA PRO A 885 22.98 9.90 17.85
C PRO A 885 23.63 8.65 18.43
N GLN A 886 23.57 7.51 17.74
CA GLN A 886 24.20 6.25 18.13
C GLN A 886 25.71 6.38 18.41
N VAL A 887 26.37 7.36 17.79
CA VAL A 887 27.78 7.72 18.04
C VAL A 887 27.96 9.19 18.44
N GLY A 888 26.88 9.94 18.58
CA GLY A 888 26.87 11.39 18.83
C GLY A 888 27.44 12.24 17.71
N TYR A 889 27.48 11.76 16.46
CA TYR A 889 28.07 12.51 15.36
C TYR A 889 27.12 13.61 14.91
N ILE A 890 27.63 14.84 14.84
CA ILE A 890 26.91 16.01 14.32
C ILE A 890 27.81 16.71 13.30
N ARG A 891 27.26 17.07 12.15
CA ARG A 891 27.91 17.95 11.18
C ARG A 891 26.91 18.88 10.53
N VAL A 892 27.24 20.16 10.49
CA VAL A 892 26.45 21.22 9.87
C VAL A 892 27.28 21.87 8.77
N LYS A 893 26.73 21.92 7.57
CA LYS A 893 27.28 22.67 6.43
C LYS A 893 26.30 23.76 6.04
N LEU A 894 26.83 24.88 5.56
CA LEU A 894 26.06 26.01 5.10
C LEU A 894 26.62 26.53 3.78
N TYR A 895 25.75 26.72 2.79
CA TYR A 895 26.08 27.20 1.46
C TYR A 895 25.42 28.55 1.21
N GLU A 896 26.13 29.44 0.54
CA GLU A 896 25.62 30.70 -0.01
C GLU A 896 25.69 30.59 -1.53
N GLY A 897 24.53 30.53 -2.19
CA GLY A 897 24.45 30.11 -3.59
C GLY A 897 25.11 28.74 -3.78
N THR A 898 26.21 28.69 -4.53
CA THR A 898 26.96 27.45 -4.81
C THR A 898 28.19 27.26 -3.90
N GLU A 899 28.58 28.27 -3.12
CA GLU A 899 29.80 28.24 -2.32
C GLU A 899 29.52 27.73 -0.90
N LEU A 900 30.30 26.74 -0.45
CA LEU A 900 30.29 26.29 0.94
C LEU A 900 30.94 27.39 1.80
N VAL A 901 30.13 28.08 2.60
CA VAL A 901 30.59 29.17 3.45
C VAL A 901 30.99 28.65 4.83
N ALA A 902 30.22 27.78 5.46
CA ALA A 902 30.53 27.24 6.78
C ALA A 902 30.48 25.71 6.82
N ASP A 903 31.39 25.09 7.56
CA ASP A 903 31.41 23.66 7.85
C ASP A 903 31.87 23.49 9.29
N SER A 904 31.03 22.87 10.13
CA SER A 904 31.37 22.61 11.52
C SER A 904 32.52 21.60 11.67
N GLY A 905 32.80 20.82 10.61
CA GLY A 905 33.55 19.59 10.74
C GLY A 905 32.79 18.57 11.60
N VAL A 906 33.50 17.56 12.10
CA VAL A 906 32.92 16.53 12.96
C VAL A 906 32.81 17.07 14.39
N VAL A 907 31.57 17.25 14.85
CA VAL A 907 31.24 17.53 16.25
C VAL A 907 30.74 16.23 16.88
N ILE A 908 31.18 15.95 18.12
CA ILE A 908 30.71 14.78 18.87
C ILE A 908 30.04 15.25 20.15
N ASP A 909 28.75 14.97 20.29
CA ASP A 909 27.96 15.22 21.48
C ASP A 909 26.84 14.17 21.58
N THR A 910 26.53 13.72 22.79
CA THR A 910 25.57 12.62 23.04
C THR A 910 24.54 13.02 24.09
N THR A 911 24.29 14.32 24.26
CA THR A 911 23.35 14.83 25.26
C THR A 911 21.91 14.46 24.92
N MET A 912 21.53 14.45 23.64
CA MET A 912 20.23 13.97 23.15
C MET A 912 20.50 12.89 22.10
N ARG A 913 19.87 11.72 22.23
CA ARG A 913 20.13 10.56 21.37
C ARG A 913 19.07 10.30 20.30
N GLY A 914 18.63 11.39 19.68
CA GLY A 914 17.60 11.38 18.65
C GLY A 914 16.54 12.39 19.05
N GLY A 915 15.38 12.32 18.39
CA GLY A 915 14.24 13.16 18.67
C GLY A 915 13.74 13.91 17.44
N ARG A 916 12.97 14.97 17.66
CA ARG A 916 12.18 15.66 16.64
C ARG A 916 12.96 16.78 15.96
N LEU A 917 12.48 17.21 14.80
CA LEU A 917 13.03 18.29 14.00
C LEU A 917 12.13 19.53 14.05
N GLY A 918 12.69 20.70 13.78
CA GLY A 918 11.90 21.92 13.73
C GLY A 918 12.68 23.16 13.30
N VAL A 919 11.98 24.28 13.25
CA VAL A 919 12.54 25.61 12.95
C VAL A 919 12.54 26.50 14.19
N PHE A 920 13.44 27.48 14.25
CA PHE A 920 13.65 28.34 15.41
C PHE A 920 13.76 29.81 15.00
N CYS A 921 13.03 30.68 15.70
CA CYS A 921 13.16 32.13 15.60
C CYS A 921 13.32 32.75 16.99
N PHE A 922 14.05 33.86 17.05
CA PHE A 922 14.13 34.70 18.24
C PHE A 922 14.28 36.15 17.79
N SER A 923 13.21 36.94 17.93
CA SER A 923 13.17 38.39 17.68
C SER A 923 13.44 38.79 16.22
N GLN A 924 13.14 37.92 15.25
CA GLN A 924 13.32 38.19 13.81
C GLN A 924 12.03 37.89 13.05
N GLU A 925 11.63 38.81 12.16
CA GLU A 925 10.43 38.71 11.31
C GLU A 925 10.75 38.35 9.85
N ASN A 926 9.73 37.90 9.11
CA ASN A 926 9.77 37.60 7.67
C ASN A 926 10.85 36.58 7.29
N ILE A 927 10.93 35.50 8.06
CA ILE A 927 11.83 34.38 7.83
C ILE A 927 11.13 33.34 6.95
N ILE A 928 11.83 32.84 5.95
CA ILE A 928 11.39 31.73 5.09
C ILE A 928 12.36 30.56 5.30
N TRP A 929 11.83 29.42 5.70
CA TRP A 929 12.49 28.12 5.63
C TRP A 929 11.84 27.35 4.47
N SER A 930 12.49 27.34 3.31
CA SER A 930 11.99 26.80 2.06
C SER A 930 12.66 25.47 1.70
N ASN A 931 12.00 24.65 0.89
CA ASN A 931 12.52 23.39 0.36
C ASN A 931 13.15 22.51 1.45
N LEU A 932 12.45 22.41 2.59
CA LEU A 932 12.77 21.56 3.73
C LEU A 932 12.76 20.10 3.29
N ARG A 933 13.80 19.36 3.66
CA ARG A 933 13.92 17.92 3.40
C ARG A 933 14.63 17.27 4.58
N TYR A 934 14.01 16.27 5.17
CA TYR A 934 14.72 15.30 6.00
C TYR A 934 14.85 13.96 5.26
N ARG A 935 15.73 13.07 5.73
CA ARG A 935 15.87 11.67 5.30
C ARG A 935 16.38 10.83 6.45
N CYS A 936 15.71 9.72 6.74
CA CYS A 936 16.20 8.75 7.71
C CYS A 936 17.50 8.13 7.21
N ASN A 937 18.52 8.14 8.05
CA ASN A 937 19.81 7.58 7.69
C ASN A 937 20.65 7.27 8.94
N ASP A 938 20.81 5.99 9.23
CA ASP A 938 21.61 5.51 10.36
C ASP A 938 23.05 5.15 9.98
N THR A 939 23.39 5.21 8.69
CA THR A 939 24.76 4.91 8.26
C THR A 939 25.73 5.99 8.75
N VAL A 940 26.72 5.58 9.54
CA VAL A 940 27.71 6.50 10.11
C VAL A 940 28.71 6.95 9.03
N PRO A 941 28.92 8.26 8.83
CA PRO A 941 29.85 8.79 7.84
C PRO A 941 31.30 8.29 7.98
N ASP A 942 32.00 8.09 6.86
CA ASP A 942 33.38 7.56 6.81
C ASP A 942 34.43 8.42 7.54
N ASP A 943 34.22 9.74 7.56
CA ASP A 943 35.11 10.70 8.20
C ASP A 943 35.09 10.59 9.74
N PHE A 944 34.05 10.01 10.33
CA PHE A 944 33.98 9.68 11.76
C PHE A 944 35.15 8.78 12.18
N ASN A 945 35.42 7.72 11.43
CA ASN A 945 36.51 6.78 11.72
C ASN A 945 37.88 7.43 11.60
N SER A 946 38.02 8.39 10.68
CA SER A 946 39.25 9.15 10.48
C SER A 946 39.48 10.12 11.65
N TYR A 947 38.47 10.89 12.02
CA TYR A 947 38.49 11.81 13.16
C TYR A 947 38.76 11.07 14.48
N ARG A 948 38.07 9.96 14.73
CA ARG A 948 38.28 9.12 15.92
C ARG A 948 39.74 8.65 16.04
N LYS A 949 40.38 8.28 14.93
CA LYS A 949 41.81 7.91 14.91
C LYS A 949 42.70 9.10 15.23
N GLU A 950 42.43 10.27 14.70
CA GLU A 950 43.20 11.49 14.97
C GLU A 950 43.12 11.93 16.44
N VAL A 951 41.92 11.91 17.04
CA VAL A 951 41.73 12.21 18.46
C VAL A 951 42.45 11.18 19.35
N LEU A 952 42.34 9.88 19.04
CA LEU A 952 43.05 8.83 19.78
C LEU A 952 44.58 8.93 19.66
N MET A 953 45.12 9.51 18.57
CA MET A 953 46.55 9.80 18.44
C MET A 953 46.96 11.01 19.29
N HIS A 954 46.12 12.04 19.41
CA HIS A 954 46.40 13.22 20.23
C HIS A 954 46.32 12.95 21.74
N ILE A 955 45.48 12.00 22.18
CA ILE A 955 45.39 11.57 23.59
C ILE A 955 46.62 10.74 24.02
N LYS A 956 47.39 10.18 23.07
CA LYS A 956 48.58 9.36 23.34
C LYS A 956 49.90 10.15 23.39
N VAL A 957 49.88 11.49 23.30
CA VAL A 957 51.08 12.36 23.35
C VAL A 957 51.23 13.03 24.71
#